data_AF-A0A1F5R9V2-F1
#
_entry.id   AF-A0A1F5R9V2-F1
#
_cell.length_a   1.000
_cell.length_b   1.000
_cell.length_c   1.000
_cell.angle_alpha   90.00
_cell.angle_beta   90.00
_cell.angle_gamma   90.00
#
_symmetry.space_group_name_H-M   'P 1'
#
loop_
_entity.id
_entity.type
_entity.pdbx_description
1 polymer ?
#
loop_
_entity_poly.entity_id
_entity_poly.type
_entity_poly.pdbx_seq_one_letter_code
_entity_poly.pdbx_strand_id
1 'polypeptide(L)'
;MTTSIAIKSRGLRSLLVLVALLVFGVGTAGAATITIVNNNAAGVGFNDPTPVAPVGGNPGTTLGAQRLFVFQHAANIWGSFLTSNVVIQVRSQFAAQTCTATSAVLGSAGAVTAHRDFAGADFAGTWYGQALANKLAGVDLDAVNPDINATFNLNIDSGCFGPGLVWYYGIDGNEGVNIELLPVVLHEMAHGLGFQTFTSGTSGNFLSGFPTIYDRYLFDNTNGLRWYQMTAAQRVASAINTGNLVWDGSSAVGFAGGYLAKRPRMLVNSPGGIAGTYTVQTASFGPALTAGGLTGNVVLVDDGTGTLTDACEPLINGAQVAGNIALIDRGICTFVAKTLAAQAAGAIGVIIANNAATGLPGMGGSDPSITIPAVGISQADGNLLKANLGSGVNVTLGLHPTLLAGADNTGKPLMYAPSPYQSGSSVSHWDVSVNPNALMEPAINVSLHDDVDLTPYHFKDIGWFPGATATFLAMFTAENRPDGILLKWSFGDPTDVGATTLERALSADGPWAAIATELGRDGERTTALDTSAEPGTIYFYRLRVMDRSGHTDYMGLTSARREALVAGGLFLSRPSPNPTSRGAQVTFRLAQPEFVRLSVVDVGGRKIRTLHEGMMLAGDHTRTWDGRTDRSIQAGPGVYFITLQTSEGVKTERMSLAP
;
A
#
# COMPACT_ATOMS: atom_id res chain seq x y z
N MET A 1 13.10 -81.47 56.60
CA MET A 1 12.67 -80.41 57.55
C MET A 1 12.97 -79.06 56.92
N THR A 2 11.92 -78.25 56.66
CA THR A 2 11.85 -76.77 56.73
C THR A 2 13.17 -75.99 56.52
N THR A 3 13.33 -75.01 55.63
CA THR A 3 12.44 -73.90 55.21
C THR A 3 13.10 -73.14 54.05
N SER A 4 12.29 -72.43 53.26
CA SER A 4 12.65 -71.52 52.13
C SER A 4 13.55 -70.33 52.53
N ILE A 5 14.36 -69.80 51.58
CA ILE A 5 14.48 -68.36 51.22
C ILE A 5 15.59 -68.09 50.17
N ALA A 6 15.13 -67.47 49.08
CA ALA A 6 15.68 -66.42 48.21
C ALA A 6 17.11 -66.42 47.64
N ILE A 7 17.10 -66.28 46.31
CA ILE A 7 18.16 -66.03 45.34
C ILE A 7 18.77 -64.63 45.51
N LYS A 8 20.11 -64.54 45.50
CA LYS A 8 20.89 -63.35 45.11
C LYS A 8 22.16 -63.78 44.37
N SER A 9 22.24 -63.51 43.07
CA SER A 9 23.51 -63.49 42.33
C SER A 9 23.82 -62.05 41.92
N ARG A 10 24.98 -61.56 42.37
CA ARG A 10 25.58 -60.29 41.96
C ARG A 10 26.78 -60.58 41.07
N GLY A 11 26.87 -59.85 39.96
CA GLY A 11 28.15 -59.28 39.52
C GLY A 11 28.64 -59.70 38.14
N LEU A 12 28.33 -58.92 37.12
CA LEU A 12 29.34 -58.51 36.15
C LEU A 12 29.07 -57.07 35.69
N ARG A 13 30.11 -56.24 35.80
CA ARG A 13 30.10 -54.79 35.57
C ARG A 13 30.23 -54.50 34.08
N SER A 14 29.26 -53.81 33.50
CA SER A 14 29.42 -53.07 32.24
C SER A 14 29.03 -51.62 32.49
N LEU A 15 30.02 -50.73 32.37
CA LEU A 15 29.88 -49.29 32.52
C LEU A 15 29.23 -48.74 31.23
N LEU A 16 27.91 -48.55 31.24
CA LEU A 16 27.21 -47.81 30.19
C LEU A 16 27.16 -46.33 30.60
N VAL A 17 27.93 -45.51 29.91
CA VAL A 17 27.81 -44.05 29.94
C VAL A 17 26.47 -43.70 29.30
N LEU A 18 25.50 -43.28 30.13
CA LEU A 18 24.24 -42.74 29.68
C LEU A 18 24.50 -41.30 29.21
N VAL A 19 24.73 -41.10 27.91
CA VAL A 19 24.65 -39.77 27.32
C VAL A 19 23.17 -39.40 27.27
N ALA A 20 22.73 -38.59 28.23
CA ALA A 20 21.44 -37.92 28.13
C ALA A 20 21.52 -36.89 27.01
N LEU A 21 21.06 -37.27 25.81
CA LEU A 21 20.71 -36.29 24.78
C LEU A 21 19.47 -35.53 25.27
N LEU A 22 19.70 -34.37 25.87
CA LEU A 22 18.72 -33.29 25.93
C LEU A 22 18.49 -32.83 24.48
N VAL A 23 17.52 -33.45 23.81
CA VAL A 23 16.93 -32.89 22.60
C VAL A 23 16.09 -31.71 23.06
N PHE A 24 16.67 -30.51 23.05
CA PHE A 24 15.87 -29.30 22.92
C PHE A 24 15.20 -29.38 21.57
N GLY A 25 13.93 -29.79 21.55
CA GLY A 25 13.08 -29.62 20.39
C GLY A 25 12.94 -28.14 20.15
N VAL A 26 13.74 -27.58 19.25
CA VAL A 26 13.47 -26.28 18.65
C VAL A 26 12.24 -26.51 17.77
N GLY A 27 11.06 -26.32 18.35
CA GLY A 27 9.81 -26.36 17.61
C GLY A 27 9.90 -25.31 16.51
N THR A 28 9.76 -25.71 15.25
CA THR A 28 9.56 -24.78 14.16
C THR A 28 8.28 -24.00 14.45
N ALA A 29 8.38 -22.68 14.63
CA ALA A 29 7.23 -21.85 14.93
C ALA A 29 6.24 -21.91 13.75
N GLY A 30 5.02 -22.40 14.02
CA GLY A 30 3.93 -22.47 13.05
C GLY A 30 3.01 -21.25 13.13
N ALA A 31 1.92 -21.28 12.35
CA ALA A 31 0.83 -20.32 12.44
C ALA A 31 0.38 -20.14 13.90
N ALA A 32 0.19 -18.90 14.33
CA ALA A 32 -0.22 -18.61 15.70
C ALA A 32 -1.63 -19.15 15.98
N THR A 33 -1.84 -19.68 17.17
CA THR A 33 -3.17 -20.08 17.64
C THR A 33 -3.74 -18.97 18.51
N ILE A 34 -4.88 -18.42 18.12
CA ILE A 34 -5.62 -17.41 18.88
C ILE A 34 -6.91 -18.03 19.41
N THR A 35 -7.16 -17.88 20.71
CA THR A 35 -8.34 -18.44 21.39
C THR A 35 -9.21 -17.33 21.98
N ILE A 36 -10.52 -17.45 21.78
CA ILE A 36 -11.49 -16.50 22.34
C ILE A 36 -11.93 -16.98 23.72
N VAL A 37 -11.65 -16.18 24.74
CA VAL A 37 -12.10 -16.40 26.12
C VAL A 37 -13.38 -15.61 26.35
N ASN A 38 -14.51 -16.30 26.38
CA ASN A 38 -15.83 -15.70 26.57
C ASN A 38 -15.98 -15.13 27.98
N ASN A 39 -16.19 -13.81 28.10
CA ASN A 39 -16.39 -13.10 29.37
C ASN A 39 -17.83 -12.58 29.54
N ASN A 40 -18.76 -13.00 28.71
CA ASN A 40 -20.17 -12.63 28.87
C ASN A 40 -20.87 -13.47 29.95
N ALA A 41 -21.83 -12.85 30.65
CA ALA A 41 -22.78 -13.57 31.49
C ALA A 41 -23.78 -14.36 30.63
N ALA A 42 -24.55 -15.27 31.25
CA ALA A 42 -25.63 -15.98 30.56
C ALA A 42 -26.68 -15.01 30.00
N GLY A 43 -27.13 -15.24 28.76
CA GLY A 43 -28.13 -14.39 28.10
C GLY A 43 -27.60 -13.09 27.50
N VAL A 44 -26.29 -12.83 27.56
CA VAL A 44 -25.66 -11.60 27.04
C VAL A 44 -24.59 -11.94 26.01
N GLY A 45 -24.45 -11.10 24.97
CA GLY A 45 -23.33 -11.17 24.03
C GLY A 45 -23.21 -12.55 23.38
N PHE A 46 -22.08 -13.22 23.59
CA PHE A 46 -21.84 -14.58 23.07
C PHE A 46 -22.78 -15.65 23.63
N ASN A 47 -23.39 -15.42 24.80
CA ASN A 47 -24.29 -16.37 25.47
C ASN A 47 -25.77 -16.01 25.26
N ASP A 48 -26.07 -15.15 24.31
CA ASP A 48 -27.43 -14.76 23.95
C ASP A 48 -28.14 -15.91 23.20
N PRO A 49 -29.21 -16.51 23.77
CA PRO A 49 -29.87 -17.68 23.19
C PRO A 49 -30.92 -17.31 22.13
N THR A 50 -31.10 -16.02 21.83
CA THR A 50 -32.14 -15.56 20.89
C THR A 50 -31.99 -16.26 19.54
N PRO A 51 -32.99 -17.04 19.09
CA PRO A 51 -32.90 -17.76 17.82
C PRO A 51 -32.83 -16.80 16.63
N VAL A 52 -31.89 -17.04 15.72
CA VAL A 52 -31.76 -16.30 14.45
C VAL A 52 -31.41 -17.28 13.33
N ALA A 53 -31.74 -16.91 12.08
CA ALA A 53 -31.30 -17.67 10.92
C ALA A 53 -29.82 -17.38 10.62
N PRO A 54 -29.05 -18.36 10.11
CA PRO A 54 -27.72 -18.13 9.55
C PRO A 54 -27.71 -16.96 8.55
N VAL A 55 -26.61 -16.21 8.50
CA VAL A 55 -26.48 -14.99 7.69
C VAL A 55 -25.08 -14.88 7.09
N GLY A 56 -24.97 -14.58 5.79
CA GLY A 56 -23.71 -14.23 5.14
C GLY A 56 -22.51 -15.13 5.45
N GLY A 57 -22.66 -16.45 5.32
CA GLY A 57 -21.59 -17.42 5.64
C GLY A 57 -21.41 -17.73 7.14
N ASN A 58 -22.13 -17.07 8.04
CA ASN A 58 -22.15 -17.38 9.48
C ASN A 58 -23.21 -18.45 9.79
N PRO A 59 -22.81 -19.66 10.24
CA PRO A 59 -23.73 -20.78 10.50
C PRO A 59 -24.46 -20.69 11.83
N GLY A 60 -24.21 -19.66 12.65
CA GLY A 60 -24.81 -19.51 13.98
C GLY A 60 -26.34 -19.43 13.93
N THR A 61 -27.00 -20.21 14.79
CA THR A 61 -28.48 -20.27 14.90
C THR A 61 -29.03 -19.52 16.12
N THR A 62 -28.16 -18.93 16.92
CA THR A 62 -28.52 -17.94 17.95
C THR A 62 -27.68 -16.69 17.77
N LEU A 63 -28.16 -15.55 18.27
CA LEU A 63 -27.46 -14.27 18.19
C LEU A 63 -26.07 -14.37 18.85
N GLY A 64 -25.97 -15.05 20.00
CA GLY A 64 -24.70 -15.30 20.65
C GLY A 64 -23.76 -16.20 19.86
N ALA A 65 -24.29 -17.23 19.19
CA ALA A 65 -23.49 -18.09 18.32
C ALA A 65 -22.95 -17.34 17.10
N GLN A 66 -23.75 -16.45 16.50
CA GLN A 66 -23.29 -15.61 15.38
C GLN A 66 -22.20 -14.64 15.80
N ARG A 67 -22.37 -13.95 16.94
CA ARG A 67 -21.34 -13.09 17.53
C ARG A 67 -20.03 -13.85 17.77
N LEU A 68 -20.08 -15.01 18.42
CA LEU A 68 -18.87 -15.80 18.72
C LEU A 68 -18.17 -16.29 17.44
N PHE A 69 -18.95 -16.67 16.41
CA PHE A 69 -18.39 -17.13 15.14
C PHE A 69 -17.53 -16.06 14.45
N VAL A 70 -17.97 -14.79 14.43
CA VAL A 70 -17.18 -13.69 13.85
C VAL A 70 -15.82 -13.54 14.55
N PHE A 71 -15.79 -13.70 15.88
CA PHE A 71 -14.54 -13.59 16.64
C PHE A 71 -13.61 -14.77 16.39
N GLN A 72 -14.15 -15.98 16.27
CA GLN A 72 -13.36 -17.15 15.88
C GLN A 72 -12.83 -17.00 14.46
N HIS A 73 -13.60 -16.41 13.55
CA HIS A 73 -13.16 -16.13 12.19
C HIS A 73 -12.01 -15.11 12.16
N ALA A 74 -12.15 -13.98 12.86
CA ALA A 74 -11.09 -12.98 13.01
C ALA A 74 -9.81 -13.55 13.66
N ALA A 75 -9.97 -14.40 14.68
CA ALA A 75 -8.86 -15.11 15.31
C ALA A 75 -8.11 -16.03 14.34
N ASN A 76 -8.82 -16.70 13.42
CA ASN A 76 -8.22 -17.54 12.38
C ASN A 76 -7.49 -16.70 11.33
N ILE A 77 -8.05 -15.56 10.92
CA ILE A 77 -7.39 -14.62 10.00
C ILE A 77 -6.05 -14.18 10.60
N TRP A 78 -6.06 -13.60 11.81
CA TRP A 78 -4.82 -13.18 12.47
C TRP A 78 -3.86 -14.34 12.73
N GLY A 79 -4.37 -15.50 13.18
CA GLY A 79 -3.56 -16.69 13.40
C GLY A 79 -2.85 -17.19 12.13
N SER A 80 -3.44 -17.00 10.96
CA SER A 80 -2.83 -17.37 9.68
C SER A 80 -1.67 -16.46 9.26
N PHE A 81 -1.69 -15.19 9.69
CA PHE A 81 -0.61 -14.24 9.41
C PHE A 81 0.52 -14.32 10.44
N LEU A 82 0.20 -14.55 11.70
CA LEU A 82 1.18 -14.48 12.80
C LEU A 82 1.92 -15.80 13.03
N THR A 83 3.10 -15.71 13.62
CA THR A 83 3.92 -16.87 13.99
C THR A 83 4.13 -16.88 15.50
N SER A 84 3.61 -17.91 16.19
CA SER A 84 3.80 -18.07 17.63
C SER A 84 3.67 -19.53 18.04
N ASN A 85 4.56 -19.98 18.93
CA ASN A 85 4.46 -21.27 19.63
C ASN A 85 3.71 -21.15 20.97
N VAL A 86 3.31 -19.95 21.37
CA VAL A 86 2.48 -19.68 22.55
C VAL A 86 1.07 -19.30 22.09
N VAL A 87 0.05 -19.92 22.70
CA VAL A 87 -1.36 -19.61 22.42
C VAL A 87 -1.67 -18.19 22.88
N ILE A 88 -2.28 -17.40 22.01
CA ILE A 88 -2.76 -16.05 22.34
C ILE A 88 -4.20 -16.16 22.85
N GLN A 89 -4.46 -15.65 24.04
CA GLN A 89 -5.77 -15.62 24.68
C GLN A 89 -6.38 -14.22 24.56
N VAL A 90 -7.53 -14.14 23.88
CA VAL A 90 -8.30 -12.91 23.71
C VAL A 90 -9.56 -13.02 24.54
N ARG A 91 -9.59 -12.36 25.69
CA ARG A 91 -10.80 -12.26 26.50
C ARG A 91 -11.73 -11.22 25.90
N SER A 92 -12.89 -11.67 25.45
CA SER A 92 -13.85 -10.86 24.72
C SER A 92 -15.23 -10.87 25.38
N GLN A 93 -15.94 -9.76 25.23
CA GLN A 93 -17.33 -9.61 25.65
C GLN A 93 -18.07 -8.56 24.83
N PHE A 94 -19.39 -8.70 24.76
CA PHE A 94 -20.27 -7.57 24.48
C PHE A 94 -20.72 -6.87 25.76
N ALA A 95 -20.62 -5.55 25.80
CA ALA A 95 -21.15 -4.72 26.88
C ALA A 95 -21.68 -3.40 26.32
N ALA A 96 -22.58 -2.74 27.05
CA ALA A 96 -23.08 -1.43 26.66
C ALA A 96 -21.93 -0.41 26.67
N GLN A 97 -21.68 0.24 25.53
CA GLN A 97 -20.74 1.35 25.40
C GLN A 97 -21.49 2.60 24.88
N THR A 98 -20.82 3.75 24.85
CA THR A 98 -21.38 5.00 24.33
C THR A 98 -21.95 4.79 22.93
N CYS A 99 -23.23 5.12 22.76
CA CYS A 99 -23.91 5.15 21.47
C CYS A 99 -24.98 6.23 21.49
N THR A 100 -24.91 7.13 20.51
CA THR A 100 -25.89 8.19 20.26
C THR A 100 -26.23 8.20 18.77
N ALA A 101 -27.22 9.00 18.37
CA ALA A 101 -27.58 9.14 16.95
C ALA A 101 -26.41 9.60 16.06
N THR A 102 -25.38 10.24 16.63
CA THR A 102 -24.27 10.86 15.87
C THR A 102 -22.89 10.31 16.20
N SER A 103 -22.73 9.48 17.23
CA SER A 103 -21.43 8.90 17.60
C SER A 103 -21.60 7.59 18.37
N ALA A 104 -20.78 6.60 18.06
CA ALA A 104 -20.73 5.36 18.81
C ALA A 104 -19.29 4.85 18.94
N VAL A 105 -18.98 4.26 20.10
CA VAL A 105 -17.80 3.41 20.26
C VAL A 105 -18.21 2.02 19.75
N LEU A 106 -17.48 1.48 18.78
CA LEU A 106 -17.79 0.17 18.20
C LEU A 106 -17.16 -0.97 18.99
N GLY A 107 -15.88 -0.80 19.34
CA GLY A 107 -15.12 -1.68 20.20
C GLY A 107 -14.08 -0.91 21.02
N SER A 108 -13.42 -1.63 21.92
CA SER A 108 -12.17 -1.20 22.53
C SER A 108 -11.38 -2.41 22.99
N ALA A 109 -10.11 -2.46 22.65
CA ALA A 109 -9.22 -3.54 23.03
C ALA A 109 -7.77 -3.08 23.26
N GLY A 110 -6.99 -3.96 23.88
CA GLY A 110 -5.58 -3.75 24.12
C GLY A 110 -4.96 -4.89 24.91
N ALA A 111 -3.63 -4.90 24.95
CA ALA A 111 -2.89 -5.86 25.77
C ALA A 111 -3.21 -5.68 27.26
N VAL A 112 -3.40 -6.78 27.97
CA VAL A 112 -3.74 -6.76 29.41
C VAL A 112 -2.52 -6.42 30.26
N THR A 113 -1.37 -6.97 29.89
CA THR A 113 -0.10 -6.68 30.54
C THR A 113 0.99 -6.32 29.52
N ALA A 114 2.09 -5.76 30.02
CA ALA A 114 3.26 -5.42 29.24
C ALA A 114 4.53 -5.94 29.93
N HIS A 115 5.46 -6.45 29.14
CA HIS A 115 6.70 -7.05 29.63
C HIS A 115 7.92 -6.37 29.02
N ARG A 116 9.02 -6.38 29.75
CA ARG A 116 10.28 -5.76 29.36
C ARG A 116 11.42 -6.57 29.97
N ASP A 117 12.58 -6.53 29.30
CA ASP A 117 13.83 -7.16 29.77
C ASP A 117 13.68 -8.68 30.03
N PHE A 118 12.77 -9.34 29.31
CA PHE A 118 12.63 -10.79 29.30
C PHE A 118 13.59 -11.43 28.28
N ALA A 119 13.87 -12.73 28.43
CA ALA A 119 14.71 -13.46 27.48
C ALA A 119 14.03 -13.50 26.11
N GLY A 120 14.70 -13.02 25.05
CA GLY A 120 14.14 -12.92 23.70
C GLY A 120 13.60 -11.52 23.34
N ALA A 121 13.63 -10.55 24.25
CA ALA A 121 13.31 -9.16 23.90
C ALA A 121 14.38 -8.57 22.98
N ASP A 122 13.96 -7.97 21.85
CA ASP A 122 14.87 -7.41 20.83
C ASP A 122 15.66 -6.19 21.35
N PHE A 123 15.08 -5.47 22.31
CA PHE A 123 15.65 -4.25 22.86
C PHE A 123 15.55 -4.22 24.39
N ALA A 124 16.67 -3.97 25.04
CA ALA A 124 16.72 -3.64 26.47
C ALA A 124 15.89 -2.37 26.77
N GLY A 125 15.33 -2.28 27.96
CA GLY A 125 14.59 -1.11 28.41
C GLY A 125 13.37 -0.79 27.55
N THR A 126 12.71 -1.79 26.94
CA THR A 126 11.58 -1.61 26.02
C THR A 126 10.37 -2.47 26.39
N TRP A 127 9.19 -1.87 26.49
CA TRP A 127 7.94 -2.59 26.74
C TRP A 127 7.35 -3.22 25.48
N TYR A 128 6.83 -4.44 25.63
CA TYR A 128 6.08 -5.21 24.63
C TYR A 128 4.74 -5.63 25.25
N GLY A 129 3.65 -5.56 24.49
CA GLY A 129 2.37 -6.13 24.93
C GLY A 129 2.47 -7.65 25.12
N GLN A 130 1.70 -8.22 26.03
CA GLN A 130 1.78 -9.62 26.45
C GLN A 130 1.85 -10.61 25.28
N ALA A 131 0.95 -10.52 24.31
CA ALA A 131 0.91 -11.46 23.17
C ALA A 131 2.25 -11.51 22.41
N LEU A 132 2.82 -10.34 22.09
CA LEU A 132 4.10 -10.25 21.39
C LEU A 132 5.27 -10.66 22.30
N ALA A 133 5.24 -10.29 23.58
CA ALA A 133 6.25 -10.68 24.54
C ALA A 133 6.31 -12.21 24.72
N ASN A 134 5.15 -12.85 24.83
CA ASN A 134 4.98 -14.30 24.90
C ASN A 134 5.55 -15.00 23.67
N LYS A 135 5.23 -14.49 22.47
CA LYS A 135 5.82 -14.95 21.21
C LYS A 135 7.35 -14.86 21.23
N LEU A 136 7.91 -13.73 21.66
CA LEU A 136 9.35 -13.49 21.63
C LEU A 136 10.10 -14.31 22.68
N ALA A 137 9.50 -14.51 23.85
CA ALA A 137 10.04 -15.35 24.92
C ALA A 137 9.89 -16.85 24.64
N GLY A 138 8.97 -17.23 23.76
CA GLY A 138 8.61 -18.63 23.49
C GLY A 138 7.89 -19.32 24.66
N VAL A 139 7.44 -18.55 25.66
CA VAL A 139 6.71 -19.01 26.85
C VAL A 139 5.70 -17.92 27.27
N ASP A 140 4.62 -18.34 27.92
CA ASP A 140 3.67 -17.40 28.53
C ASP A 140 4.28 -16.76 29.79
N LEU A 141 4.49 -15.45 29.72
CA LEU A 141 5.10 -14.63 30.77
C LEU A 141 4.09 -14.23 31.86
N ASP A 142 2.79 -14.38 31.64
CA ASP A 142 1.73 -14.18 32.63
C ASP A 142 0.54 -15.10 32.39
N ALA A 143 0.68 -16.36 32.82
CA ALA A 143 -0.37 -17.38 32.69
C ALA A 143 -1.64 -17.11 33.52
N VAL A 144 -1.68 -16.07 34.35
CA VAL A 144 -2.87 -15.71 35.13
C VAL A 144 -3.84 -14.87 34.29
N ASN A 145 -3.30 -14.02 33.43
CA ASN A 145 -4.07 -13.05 32.66
C ASN A 145 -4.07 -13.42 31.17
N PRO A 146 -5.20 -13.23 30.46
CA PRO A 146 -5.23 -13.37 29.01
C PRO A 146 -4.39 -12.27 28.38
N ASP A 147 -3.86 -12.50 27.20
CA ASP A 147 -3.00 -11.54 26.51
C ASP A 147 -3.73 -10.24 26.16
N ILE A 148 -5.00 -10.35 25.73
CA ILE A 148 -5.81 -9.25 25.20
C ILE A 148 -7.17 -9.19 25.90
N ASN A 149 -7.63 -8.00 26.26
CA ASN A 149 -9.03 -7.73 26.59
C ASN A 149 -9.69 -6.96 25.45
N ALA A 150 -10.90 -7.35 25.06
CA ALA A 150 -11.68 -6.68 24.04
C ALA A 150 -13.16 -6.57 24.45
N THR A 151 -13.75 -5.38 24.29
CA THR A 151 -15.17 -5.11 24.58
C THR A 151 -15.84 -4.51 23.37
N PHE A 152 -16.97 -5.07 22.95
CA PHE A 152 -17.73 -4.62 21.77
C PHE A 152 -19.10 -4.10 22.17
N ASN A 153 -19.58 -3.09 21.47
CA ASN A 153 -20.75 -2.33 21.90
C ASN A 153 -22.05 -3.10 21.64
N LEU A 154 -22.70 -3.52 22.73
CA LEU A 154 -24.00 -4.18 22.70
C LEU A 154 -25.12 -3.26 22.23
N ASN A 155 -25.00 -1.95 22.42
CA ASN A 155 -26.07 -1.00 22.11
C ASN A 155 -26.33 -0.86 20.61
N ILE A 156 -25.36 -1.18 19.75
CA ILE A 156 -25.51 -1.05 18.29
C ILE A 156 -26.69 -1.87 17.76
N ASP A 157 -26.95 -3.06 18.31
CA ASP A 157 -28.11 -3.89 17.92
C ASP A 157 -29.47 -3.20 18.15
N SER A 158 -29.52 -2.16 18.98
CA SER A 158 -30.75 -1.39 19.23
C SER A 158 -31.05 -0.33 18.16
N GLY A 159 -30.16 -0.15 17.16
CA GLY A 159 -30.30 0.92 16.17
C GLY A 159 -29.98 2.30 16.74
N CYS A 160 -29.13 2.38 17.75
CA CYS A 160 -28.85 3.63 18.48
C CYS A 160 -28.06 4.67 17.68
N PHE A 161 -27.44 4.28 16.56
CA PHE A 161 -26.52 5.11 15.78
C PHE A 161 -27.00 5.32 14.34
N GLY A 162 -26.78 6.52 13.82
CA GLY A 162 -27.12 6.88 12.44
C GLY A 162 -28.62 6.73 12.15
N PRO A 163 -29.02 6.32 10.94
CA PRO A 163 -30.43 6.09 10.57
C PRO A 163 -31.02 4.80 11.18
N GLY A 164 -30.48 4.31 12.30
CA GLY A 164 -30.88 3.03 12.91
C GLY A 164 -29.97 1.86 12.53
N LEU A 165 -28.65 2.09 12.41
CA LEU A 165 -27.68 1.07 12.02
C LEU A 165 -27.53 0.00 13.11
N VAL A 166 -27.43 -1.26 12.69
CA VAL A 166 -27.19 -2.43 13.55
C VAL A 166 -25.94 -3.19 13.14
N TRP A 167 -25.53 -4.18 13.93
CA TRP A 167 -24.45 -5.08 13.57
C TRP A 167 -24.88 -6.01 12.43
N TYR A 168 -23.99 -6.19 11.45
CA TYR A 168 -24.02 -7.30 10.52
C TYR A 168 -23.03 -8.37 10.98
N TYR A 169 -23.56 -9.59 11.17
CA TYR A 169 -22.80 -10.74 11.68
C TYR A 169 -22.37 -11.74 10.58
N GLY A 170 -22.67 -11.45 9.31
CA GLY A 170 -22.10 -12.18 8.19
C GLY A 170 -20.62 -11.87 8.00
N ILE A 171 -19.94 -12.68 7.18
CA ILE A 171 -18.51 -12.59 6.83
C ILE A 171 -18.32 -12.59 5.31
N ASP A 172 -19.31 -12.11 4.57
CA ASP A 172 -19.38 -12.17 3.10
C ASP A 172 -19.40 -10.79 2.43
N GLY A 173 -19.29 -9.71 3.21
CA GLY A 173 -19.22 -8.33 2.72
C GLY A 173 -20.54 -7.80 2.18
N ASN A 174 -21.66 -8.42 2.59
CA ASN A 174 -23.01 -8.05 2.16
C ASN A 174 -23.80 -7.34 3.27
N GLU A 175 -23.13 -6.54 4.11
CA GLU A 175 -23.71 -5.78 5.22
C GLU A 175 -24.71 -4.69 4.77
N GLY A 176 -24.62 -4.26 3.51
CA GLY A 176 -25.48 -3.23 2.94
C GLY A 176 -25.23 -1.87 3.58
N VAL A 177 -26.14 -1.42 4.44
CA VAL A 177 -25.99 -0.16 5.19
C VAL A 177 -25.57 -0.37 6.64
N ASN A 178 -25.59 -1.62 7.12
CA ASN A 178 -25.26 -1.98 8.50
C ASN A 178 -23.76 -1.94 8.75
N ILE A 179 -23.38 -2.04 10.01
CA ILE A 179 -21.98 -2.05 10.42
C ILE A 179 -21.50 -3.49 10.43
N GLU A 180 -20.53 -3.82 9.57
CA GLU A 180 -19.93 -5.15 9.61
C GLU A 180 -19.09 -5.32 10.88
N LEU A 181 -19.34 -6.40 11.62
CA LEU A 181 -18.61 -6.67 12.86
C LEU A 181 -17.19 -7.20 12.61
N LEU A 182 -16.97 -7.99 11.55
CA LEU A 182 -15.68 -8.62 11.27
C LEU A 182 -14.49 -7.64 11.24
N PRO A 183 -14.50 -6.55 10.45
CA PRO A 183 -13.39 -5.60 10.42
C PRO A 183 -13.20 -4.90 11.77
N VAL A 184 -14.26 -4.68 12.55
CA VAL A 184 -14.13 -4.13 13.92
C VAL A 184 -13.41 -5.12 14.82
N VAL A 185 -13.71 -6.42 14.74
CA VAL A 185 -13.03 -7.42 15.56
C VAL A 185 -11.55 -7.56 15.17
N LEU A 186 -11.25 -7.56 13.87
CA LEU A 186 -9.88 -7.57 13.36
C LEU A 186 -9.08 -6.35 13.88
N HIS A 187 -9.68 -5.17 13.79
CA HIS A 187 -9.12 -3.91 14.26
C HIS A 187 -8.81 -3.93 15.77
N GLU A 188 -9.79 -4.30 16.60
CA GLU A 188 -9.61 -4.31 18.06
C GLU A 188 -8.57 -5.35 18.49
N MET A 189 -8.55 -6.53 17.85
CA MET A 189 -7.49 -7.51 18.12
C MET A 189 -6.10 -6.96 17.78
N ALA A 190 -5.95 -6.19 16.70
CA ALA A 190 -4.67 -5.65 16.28
C ALA A 190 -4.04 -4.69 17.31
N HIS A 191 -4.84 -3.91 18.05
CA HIS A 191 -4.34 -3.13 19.18
C HIS A 191 -3.65 -4.03 20.23
N GLY A 192 -4.33 -5.09 20.68
CA GLY A 192 -3.76 -6.03 21.66
C GLY A 192 -2.57 -6.84 21.14
N LEU A 193 -2.52 -7.09 19.83
CA LEU A 193 -1.39 -7.73 19.17
C LEU A 193 -0.17 -6.82 19.06
N GLY A 194 -0.32 -5.50 19.17
CA GLY A 194 0.82 -4.59 19.25
C GLY A 194 0.69 -3.30 18.46
N PHE A 195 -0.45 -3.04 17.80
CA PHE A 195 -0.74 -1.76 17.17
C PHE A 195 -1.16 -0.73 18.23
N GLN A 196 -0.31 -0.46 19.22
CA GLN A 196 -0.60 0.48 20.30
C GLN A 196 0.68 0.94 20.98
N THR A 197 0.64 2.14 21.56
CA THR A 197 1.66 2.62 22.50
C THR A 197 1.10 2.71 23.92
N PHE A 198 1.95 2.48 24.91
CA PHE A 198 1.68 2.73 26.33
C PHE A 198 2.21 4.10 26.78
N THR A 199 2.81 4.86 25.86
CA THR A 199 3.26 6.22 26.11
C THR A 199 2.06 7.17 26.11
N SER A 200 1.95 7.99 27.16
CA SER A 200 0.84 8.93 27.28
C SER A 200 0.95 10.02 26.22
N GLY A 201 0.00 10.10 25.28
CA GLY A 201 -0.05 11.19 24.30
C GLY A 201 -0.36 12.56 24.90
N THR A 202 -0.95 12.62 26.09
CA THR A 202 -1.29 13.89 26.79
C THR A 202 -0.13 14.43 27.63
N SER A 203 0.64 13.57 28.30
CA SER A 203 1.77 14.00 29.14
C SER A 203 3.14 13.77 28.50
N GLY A 204 3.21 12.94 27.45
CA GLY A 204 4.44 12.48 26.82
C GLY A 204 5.25 11.51 27.68
N ASN A 205 4.74 11.09 28.84
CA ASN A 205 5.47 10.21 29.74
C ASN A 205 5.39 8.76 29.27
N PHE A 206 6.53 8.09 29.33
CA PHE A 206 6.67 6.66 29.13
C PHE A 206 6.06 5.86 30.28
N LEU A 207 5.55 4.66 29.98
CA LEU A 207 5.11 3.72 31.01
C LEU A 207 6.29 3.34 31.90
N SER A 208 6.22 3.68 33.18
CA SER A 208 7.30 3.47 34.17
C SER A 208 8.68 3.96 33.70
N GLY A 209 8.73 5.01 32.86
CA GLY A 209 9.98 5.62 32.40
C GLY A 209 10.64 4.95 31.19
N PHE A 210 10.06 3.91 30.60
CA PHE A 210 10.63 3.19 29.45
C PHE A 210 9.73 3.22 28.21
N PRO A 211 10.30 3.37 27.00
CA PRO A 211 9.54 3.34 25.76
C PRO A 211 8.93 1.96 25.49
N THR A 212 7.92 1.94 24.64
CA THR A 212 7.38 0.72 24.04
C THR A 212 8.11 0.37 22.74
N ILE A 213 7.96 -0.85 22.25
CA ILE A 213 8.47 -1.24 20.92
C ILE A 213 7.87 -0.37 19.82
N TYR A 214 6.62 0.07 19.98
CA TYR A 214 5.94 0.98 19.07
C TYR A 214 6.62 2.36 18.97
N ASP A 215 7.06 2.91 20.11
CA ASP A 215 7.75 4.20 20.19
C ASP A 215 9.13 4.21 19.49
N ARG A 216 9.67 3.03 19.18
CA ARG A 216 10.91 2.87 18.41
C ARG A 216 10.73 3.06 16.91
N TYR A 217 9.47 3.09 16.44
CA TYR A 217 9.12 3.28 15.03
C TYR A 217 8.26 4.51 14.77
N LEU A 218 7.66 5.11 15.79
CA LEU A 218 7.06 6.44 15.66
C LEU A 218 8.13 7.51 15.43
N PHE A 219 8.10 8.14 14.25
CA PHE A 219 9.03 9.20 13.86
C PHE A 219 8.27 10.50 13.55
N ASP A 220 8.75 11.62 14.07
CA ASP A 220 8.16 12.93 13.80
C ASP A 220 9.05 13.70 12.82
N ASN A 221 8.50 14.01 11.65
CA ASN A 221 9.23 14.71 10.59
C ASN A 221 9.63 16.15 10.98
N THR A 222 8.93 16.79 11.92
CA THR A 222 9.28 18.14 12.38
C THR A 222 10.50 18.12 13.30
N ASN A 223 10.57 17.15 14.21
CA ASN A 223 11.70 17.00 15.14
C ASN A 223 12.87 16.23 14.54
N GLY A 224 12.64 15.40 13.53
CA GLY A 224 13.64 14.50 12.98
C GLY A 224 14.07 13.39 13.96
N LEU A 225 13.20 13.03 14.90
CA LEU A 225 13.48 12.09 15.99
C LEU A 225 12.39 11.04 16.10
N ARG A 226 12.77 9.85 16.56
CA ARG A 226 11.82 8.82 17.00
C ARG A 226 11.34 9.10 18.41
N TRP A 227 10.13 8.66 18.75
CA TRP A 227 9.51 8.93 20.06
C TRP A 227 10.37 8.49 21.24
N TYR A 228 11.08 7.35 21.14
CA TYR A 228 11.99 6.88 22.19
C TYR A 228 13.17 7.82 22.49
N GLN A 229 13.52 8.72 21.55
CA GLN A 229 14.61 9.70 21.65
C GLN A 229 14.13 11.08 22.13
N MET A 230 12.82 11.32 22.09
CA MET A 230 12.24 12.63 22.39
C MET A 230 12.18 12.92 23.89
N THR A 231 12.01 14.19 24.23
CA THR A 231 11.50 14.61 25.53
C THR A 231 9.98 14.38 25.63
N ALA A 232 9.43 14.40 26.85
CA ALA A 232 7.98 14.30 27.05
C ALA A 232 7.21 15.42 26.32
N ALA A 233 7.68 16.67 26.41
CA ALA A 233 7.05 17.79 25.73
C ALA A 233 7.03 17.64 24.19
N GLN A 234 8.11 17.11 23.60
CA GLN A 234 8.16 16.83 22.16
C GLN A 234 7.16 15.75 21.75
N ARG A 235 6.97 14.70 22.55
CA ARG A 235 5.96 13.68 22.27
C ARG A 235 4.53 14.23 22.34
N VAL A 236 4.23 15.10 23.30
CA VAL A 236 2.91 15.78 23.37
C VAL A 236 2.66 16.62 22.11
N ALA A 237 3.65 17.37 21.65
CA ALA A 237 3.54 18.14 20.41
C ALA A 237 3.39 17.23 19.18
N SER A 238 4.15 16.13 19.14
CA SER A 238 4.12 15.14 18.06
C SER A 238 2.77 14.41 17.97
N ALA A 239 2.13 14.11 19.11
CA ALA A 239 0.84 13.41 19.17
C ALA A 239 -0.34 14.16 18.55
N ILE A 240 -0.16 15.46 18.24
CA ILE A 240 -1.14 16.32 17.55
C ILE A 240 -0.56 16.94 16.26
N ASN A 241 0.54 16.39 15.76
CA ASN A 241 1.28 16.92 14.62
C ASN A 241 0.82 16.27 13.30
N THR A 242 -0.40 16.61 12.89
CA THR A 242 -1.06 16.07 11.69
C THR A 242 -0.17 16.21 10.46
N GLY A 243 0.00 15.12 9.70
CA GLY A 243 0.83 15.12 8.49
C GLY A 243 2.34 14.98 8.73
N ASN A 244 2.81 14.94 9.99
CA ASN A 244 4.24 14.87 10.31
C ASN A 244 4.63 13.66 11.16
N LEU A 245 3.71 13.06 11.93
CA LEU A 245 3.96 11.79 12.60
C LEU A 245 3.81 10.64 11.61
N VAL A 246 4.85 9.81 11.47
CA VAL A 246 4.93 8.69 10.54
C VAL A 246 5.41 7.42 11.23
N TRP A 247 5.10 6.28 10.61
CA TRP A 247 5.70 5.00 10.95
C TRP A 247 7.00 4.79 10.15
N ASP A 248 8.10 4.66 10.87
CA ASP A 248 9.47 4.48 10.35
C ASP A 248 9.94 3.03 10.48
N GLY A 249 9.00 2.08 10.35
CA GLY A 249 9.26 0.66 10.28
C GLY A 249 9.47 0.20 8.84
N SER A 250 10.57 -0.50 8.63
CA SER A 250 11.11 -0.77 7.32
C SER A 250 10.26 -1.70 6.43
N SER A 251 9.52 -2.62 7.05
CA SER A 251 8.61 -3.54 6.39
C SER A 251 7.36 -2.81 5.92
N ALA A 252 6.75 -2.02 6.80
CA ALA A 252 5.58 -1.21 6.45
C ALA A 252 5.92 -0.15 5.40
N VAL A 253 7.07 0.52 5.51
CA VAL A 253 7.56 1.49 4.50
C VAL A 253 7.82 0.80 3.15
N GLY A 254 8.44 -0.38 3.16
CA GLY A 254 8.71 -1.13 1.93
C GLY A 254 7.44 -1.58 1.22
N PHE A 255 6.40 -1.95 1.97
CA PHE A 255 5.11 -2.39 1.41
C PHE A 255 4.21 -1.22 1.00
N ALA A 256 4.33 -0.06 1.65
CA ALA A 256 3.49 1.11 1.40
C ALA A 256 3.40 1.50 -0.09
N GLY A 257 4.49 1.41 -0.85
CA GLY A 257 4.49 1.74 -2.28
C GLY A 257 3.70 0.78 -3.18
N GLY A 258 3.47 -0.45 -2.73
CA GLY A 258 2.64 -1.45 -3.43
C GLY A 258 1.17 -1.43 -3.03
N TYR A 259 0.86 -0.90 -1.84
CA TYR A 259 -0.50 -0.83 -1.29
C TYR A 259 -1.15 0.55 -1.52
N LEU A 260 -0.44 1.63 -1.18
CA LEU A 260 -1.00 2.98 -1.20
C LEU A 260 -1.11 3.52 -2.62
N ALA A 261 -2.29 4.06 -2.93
CA ALA A 261 -2.53 4.80 -4.15
C ALA A 261 -1.73 6.11 -4.20
N LYS A 262 -1.61 6.68 -5.39
CA LYS A 262 -1.01 8.01 -5.57
C LYS A 262 -1.84 9.10 -4.90
N ARG A 263 -1.17 10.09 -4.32
CA ARG A 263 -1.83 11.18 -3.60
C ARG A 263 -2.65 12.06 -4.55
N PRO A 264 -3.94 12.31 -4.27
CA PRO A 264 -4.70 13.35 -4.97
C PRO A 264 -4.06 14.73 -4.80
N ARG A 265 -4.08 15.55 -5.86
CA ARG A 265 -3.57 16.92 -5.83
C ARG A 265 -4.34 17.86 -6.76
N MET A 266 -4.23 19.14 -6.45
CA MET A 266 -4.45 20.24 -7.39
C MET A 266 -3.10 20.91 -7.68
N LEU A 267 -2.68 20.92 -8.93
CA LEU A 267 -1.53 21.72 -9.37
C LEU A 267 -2.05 23.04 -9.94
N VAL A 268 -1.67 24.16 -9.35
CA VAL A 268 -1.92 25.48 -9.94
C VAL A 268 -0.82 25.76 -10.97
N ASN A 269 -1.21 25.85 -12.24
CA ASN A 269 -0.32 26.10 -13.38
C ASN A 269 -0.06 27.60 -13.59
N SER A 270 -1.08 28.43 -13.35
CA SER A 270 -1.01 29.90 -13.43
C SER A 270 -2.02 30.54 -12.47
N PRO A 271 -1.80 31.82 -12.08
CA PRO A 271 -0.62 32.64 -12.34
C PRO A 271 0.59 32.20 -11.50
N GLY A 272 1.80 32.57 -11.95
CA GLY A 272 3.06 32.13 -11.31
C GLY A 272 3.20 32.49 -9.82
N GLY A 273 2.51 33.54 -9.35
CA GLY A 273 2.53 33.96 -7.95
C GLY A 273 1.83 33.00 -6.98
N ILE A 274 0.98 32.11 -7.49
CA ILE A 274 0.31 31.04 -6.70
C ILE A 274 0.51 29.66 -7.33
N ALA A 275 1.46 29.53 -8.26
CA ALA A 275 1.75 28.25 -8.88
C ALA A 275 2.35 27.29 -7.84
N GLY A 276 1.86 26.06 -7.80
CA GLY A 276 2.24 25.11 -6.77
C GLY A 276 1.32 23.90 -6.68
N THR A 277 1.75 22.90 -5.92
CA THR A 277 0.93 21.72 -5.61
C THR A 277 0.20 21.93 -4.30
N TYR A 278 -1.10 21.70 -4.31
CA TYR A 278 -2.01 21.85 -3.19
C TYR A 278 -2.67 20.51 -2.87
N THR A 279 -2.81 20.23 -1.57
CA THR A 279 -3.51 19.04 -1.08
C THR A 279 -5.01 19.20 -1.33
N VAL A 280 -5.65 18.11 -1.75
CA VAL A 280 -7.09 18.07 -2.00
C VAL A 280 -7.71 16.84 -1.33
N GLN A 281 -8.99 16.96 -0.98
CA GLN A 281 -9.83 15.83 -0.63
C GLN A 281 -10.66 15.44 -1.85
N THR A 282 -10.77 14.15 -2.19
CA THR A 282 -11.65 13.69 -3.27
C THR A 282 -13.08 13.51 -2.79
N ALA A 283 -14.04 13.71 -3.71
CA ALA A 283 -15.42 13.30 -3.51
C ALA A 283 -15.55 11.77 -3.40
N SER A 284 -16.53 11.31 -2.63
CA SER A 284 -17.00 9.91 -2.63
C SER A 284 -17.89 9.57 -3.83
N PHE A 285 -18.18 10.55 -4.68
CA PHE A 285 -19.04 10.44 -5.87
C PHE A 285 -18.33 11.02 -7.10
N GLY A 286 -18.86 10.74 -8.28
CA GLY A 286 -18.25 11.14 -9.54
C GLY A 286 -16.99 10.33 -9.88
N PRO A 287 -16.38 10.57 -11.05
CA PRO A 287 -15.18 9.87 -11.46
C PRO A 287 -13.98 10.22 -10.59
N ALA A 288 -13.15 9.20 -10.31
CA ALA A 288 -11.88 9.36 -9.62
C ALA A 288 -10.88 10.18 -10.45
N LEU A 289 -9.95 10.86 -9.77
CA LEU A 289 -8.83 11.52 -10.42
C LEU A 289 -7.89 10.51 -11.08
N THR A 290 -7.33 10.87 -12.23
CA THR A 290 -6.41 10.01 -12.98
C THR A 290 -4.99 10.58 -12.99
N ALA A 291 -4.02 9.74 -13.38
CA ALA A 291 -2.64 10.18 -13.58
C ALA A 291 -2.48 11.17 -14.75
N GLY A 292 -3.38 11.13 -15.75
CA GLY A 292 -3.40 12.09 -16.86
C GLY A 292 -3.80 13.49 -16.44
N GLY A 293 -4.57 13.60 -15.35
CA GLY A 293 -5.07 14.86 -14.81
C GLY A 293 -6.14 15.52 -15.69
N LEU A 294 -6.93 16.39 -15.08
CA LEU A 294 -7.90 17.27 -15.72
C LEU A 294 -7.40 18.69 -15.61
N THR A 295 -7.10 19.34 -16.74
CA THR A 295 -6.59 20.72 -16.78
C THR A 295 -7.64 21.68 -17.29
N GLY A 296 -7.84 22.80 -16.61
CA GLY A 296 -8.81 23.82 -17.00
C GLY A 296 -8.58 25.15 -16.28
N ASN A 297 -9.19 26.21 -16.83
CA ASN A 297 -9.25 27.48 -16.12
C ASN A 297 -10.27 27.38 -14.98
N VAL A 298 -10.03 28.12 -13.91
CA VAL A 298 -10.92 28.16 -12.75
C VAL A 298 -11.87 29.34 -12.88
N VAL A 299 -13.16 29.08 -12.71
CA VAL A 299 -14.23 30.08 -12.76
C VAL A 299 -15.03 30.01 -11.48
N LEU A 300 -15.16 31.14 -10.78
CA LEU A 300 -16.05 31.24 -9.62
C LEU A 300 -17.50 31.18 -10.09
N VAL A 301 -18.28 30.31 -9.48
CA VAL A 301 -19.71 30.18 -9.79
C VAL A 301 -20.49 31.39 -9.27
N ASP A 302 -21.61 31.68 -9.92
CA ASP A 302 -22.61 32.66 -9.49
C ASP A 302 -24.01 32.07 -9.74
N ASP A 303 -24.78 31.84 -8.68
CA ASP A 303 -26.18 31.38 -8.72
C ASP A 303 -27.21 32.51 -8.50
N GLY A 304 -26.73 33.75 -8.32
CA GLY A 304 -27.58 34.94 -8.20
C GLY A 304 -28.41 35.03 -6.93
N THR A 305 -28.29 34.10 -5.98
CA THR A 305 -29.20 33.98 -4.83
C THR A 305 -28.44 33.87 -3.51
N GLY A 306 -28.80 34.67 -2.50
CA GLY A 306 -28.21 34.56 -1.17
C GLY A 306 -26.67 34.63 -1.18
N THR A 307 -26.01 33.52 -0.84
CA THR A 307 -24.55 33.38 -0.98
C THR A 307 -24.23 32.95 -2.41
N LEU A 308 -23.95 33.93 -3.27
CA LEU A 308 -23.84 33.77 -4.72
C LEU A 308 -22.90 32.64 -5.21
N THR A 309 -21.90 32.29 -4.41
CA THR A 309 -20.81 31.39 -4.80
C THR A 309 -20.99 29.96 -4.31
N ASP A 310 -22.14 29.62 -3.71
CA ASP A 310 -22.35 28.31 -3.09
C ASP A 310 -23.05 27.30 -4.01
N ALA A 311 -23.61 27.71 -5.15
CA ALA A 311 -24.21 26.81 -6.14
C ALA A 311 -25.34 25.95 -5.58
N CYS A 312 -26.13 26.49 -4.66
CA CYS A 312 -27.34 25.83 -4.19
C CYS A 312 -28.51 25.99 -5.16
N GLU A 313 -28.45 27.00 -6.03
CA GLU A 313 -29.37 27.24 -7.13
C GLU A 313 -28.68 27.05 -8.51
N PRO A 314 -29.46 26.96 -9.62
CA PRO A 314 -28.88 26.92 -10.96
C PRO A 314 -28.01 28.14 -11.27
N LEU A 315 -26.82 27.90 -11.84
CA LEU A 315 -25.84 28.96 -12.10
C LEU A 315 -26.31 29.94 -13.17
N ILE A 316 -26.28 31.24 -12.86
CA ILE A 316 -26.60 32.32 -13.80
C ILE A 316 -25.43 32.66 -14.72
N ASN A 317 -24.19 32.35 -14.29
CA ASN A 317 -22.97 32.55 -15.08
C ASN A 317 -22.53 31.28 -15.84
N GLY A 318 -23.44 30.36 -16.14
CA GLY A 318 -23.11 29.07 -16.75
C GLY A 318 -22.31 29.16 -18.06
N ALA A 319 -22.50 30.20 -18.87
CA ALA A 319 -21.70 30.44 -20.08
C ALA A 319 -20.19 30.65 -19.80
N GLN A 320 -19.84 31.18 -18.63
CA GLN A 320 -18.44 31.33 -18.20
C GLN A 320 -17.89 30.01 -17.63
N VAL A 321 -18.75 29.24 -16.96
CA VAL A 321 -18.39 27.96 -16.32
C VAL A 321 -18.21 26.84 -17.35
N ALA A 322 -18.96 26.87 -18.46
CA ALA A 322 -18.91 25.85 -19.50
C ALA A 322 -17.49 25.61 -20.04
N GLY A 323 -17.02 24.36 -19.99
CA GLY A 323 -15.67 23.97 -20.41
C GLY A 323 -14.55 24.26 -19.39
N ASN A 324 -14.88 24.86 -18.25
CA ASN A 324 -13.93 25.25 -17.20
C ASN A 324 -14.17 24.47 -15.90
N ILE A 325 -13.26 24.63 -14.93
CA ILE A 325 -13.37 24.05 -13.59
C ILE A 325 -14.09 25.06 -12.70
N ALA A 326 -15.21 24.64 -12.11
CA ALA A 326 -16.02 25.48 -11.23
C ALA A 326 -15.39 25.58 -9.83
N LEU A 327 -15.19 26.79 -9.33
CA LEU A 327 -14.84 27.05 -7.92
C LEU A 327 -16.10 27.45 -7.16
N ILE A 328 -16.40 26.71 -6.09
CA ILE A 328 -17.63 26.81 -5.31
C ILE A 328 -17.27 26.96 -3.84
N ASP A 329 -17.95 27.85 -3.11
CA ASP A 329 -17.85 27.94 -1.67
C ASP A 329 -18.75 26.89 -0.98
N ARG A 330 -18.22 26.25 0.07
CA ARG A 330 -19.02 25.35 0.89
C ARG A 330 -20.12 26.14 1.61
N GLY A 331 -21.36 25.78 1.33
CA GLY A 331 -22.57 26.41 1.86
C GLY A 331 -23.52 25.38 2.49
N ILE A 332 -24.82 25.69 2.44
CA ILE A 332 -25.86 24.93 3.17
C ILE A 332 -26.32 23.66 2.44
N CYS A 333 -26.30 23.64 1.12
CA CYS A 333 -26.69 22.47 0.32
C CYS A 333 -25.57 21.42 0.24
N THR A 334 -25.94 20.21 -0.19
CA THR A 334 -25.02 19.07 -0.26
C THR A 334 -23.95 19.25 -1.34
N PHE A 335 -22.81 18.59 -1.17
CA PHE A 335 -21.74 18.59 -2.18
C PHE A 335 -22.20 18.01 -3.54
N VAL A 336 -23.11 17.04 -3.51
CA VAL A 336 -23.78 16.49 -4.69
C VAL A 336 -24.55 17.56 -5.44
N ALA A 337 -25.40 18.33 -4.76
CA ALA A 337 -26.20 19.40 -5.37
C ALA A 337 -25.30 20.46 -6.04
N LYS A 338 -24.25 20.90 -5.34
CA LYS A 338 -23.25 21.85 -5.85
C LYS A 338 -22.59 21.34 -7.14
N THR A 339 -22.18 20.07 -7.12
CA THR A 339 -21.51 19.44 -8.27
C THR A 339 -22.45 19.27 -9.45
N LEU A 340 -23.72 18.91 -9.21
CA LEU A 340 -24.74 18.82 -10.25
C LEU A 340 -25.06 20.17 -10.88
N ALA A 341 -25.15 21.25 -10.09
CA ALA A 341 -25.37 22.60 -10.60
C ALA A 341 -24.24 23.05 -11.53
N ALA A 342 -22.98 22.81 -11.14
CA ALA A 342 -21.82 23.08 -11.99
C ALA A 342 -21.79 22.19 -13.24
N GLN A 343 -22.10 20.89 -13.11
CA GLN A 343 -22.17 19.97 -14.24
C GLN A 343 -23.26 20.38 -15.24
N ALA A 344 -24.43 20.79 -14.77
CA ALA A 344 -25.53 21.28 -15.61
C ALA A 344 -25.15 22.56 -16.36
N ALA A 345 -24.28 23.39 -15.77
CA ALA A 345 -23.69 24.56 -16.42
C ALA A 345 -22.52 24.23 -17.38
N GLY A 346 -22.16 22.96 -17.55
CA GLY A 346 -21.12 22.50 -18.46
C GLY A 346 -19.70 22.54 -17.89
N ALA A 347 -19.53 22.62 -16.56
CA ALA A 347 -18.22 22.50 -15.94
C ALA A 347 -17.59 21.14 -16.27
N ILE A 348 -16.27 21.09 -16.41
CA ILE A 348 -15.51 19.84 -16.65
C ILE A 348 -14.99 19.22 -15.34
N GLY A 349 -15.01 19.96 -14.24
CA GLY A 349 -14.61 19.55 -12.91
C GLY A 349 -14.98 20.60 -11.86
N VAL A 350 -14.91 20.23 -10.58
CA VAL A 350 -15.33 21.10 -9.46
C VAL A 350 -14.28 21.17 -8.37
N ILE A 351 -14.07 22.36 -7.84
CA ILE A 351 -13.28 22.66 -6.64
C ILE A 351 -14.21 23.30 -5.60
N ILE A 352 -14.33 22.67 -4.43
CA ILE A 352 -15.14 23.19 -3.32
C ILE A 352 -14.20 23.74 -2.23
N ALA A 353 -14.25 25.05 -2.02
CA ALA A 353 -13.53 25.72 -0.94
C ALA A 353 -14.24 25.50 0.40
N ASN A 354 -13.52 24.97 1.39
CA ASN A 354 -14.08 24.77 2.73
C ASN A 354 -14.48 26.11 3.38
N ASN A 355 -15.42 26.05 4.32
CA ASN A 355 -15.85 27.20 5.12
C ASN A 355 -15.33 27.17 6.57
N ALA A 356 -14.68 26.07 6.97
CA ALA A 356 -13.93 25.98 8.22
C ALA A 356 -12.51 26.50 8.03
N ALA A 357 -11.97 27.17 9.06
CA ALA A 357 -10.64 27.79 9.02
C ALA A 357 -9.49 26.78 8.86
N THR A 358 -9.71 25.52 9.25
CA THR A 358 -8.71 24.44 9.15
C THR A 358 -9.34 23.18 8.57
N GLY A 359 -8.50 22.32 8.00
CA GLY A 359 -8.90 21.04 7.42
C GLY A 359 -9.54 21.14 6.04
N LEU A 360 -9.70 19.97 5.41
CA LEU A 360 -10.37 19.80 4.12
C LEU A 360 -11.84 19.40 4.36
N PRO A 361 -12.75 19.69 3.41
CA PRO A 361 -14.15 19.29 3.57
C PRO A 361 -14.32 17.81 3.23
N GLY A 362 -14.88 17.02 4.15
CA GLY A 362 -15.26 15.62 3.89
C GLY A 362 -16.40 15.54 2.88
N MET A 363 -16.09 15.27 1.61
CA MET A 363 -17.05 15.36 0.50
C MET A 363 -17.84 14.06 0.30
N GLY A 364 -18.76 13.82 1.24
CA GLY A 364 -19.71 12.71 1.24
C GLY A 364 -20.89 12.88 0.26
N GLY A 365 -21.44 11.78 -0.22
CA GLY A 365 -22.67 11.73 -1.02
C GLY A 365 -22.64 10.60 -2.06
N SER A 366 -23.78 10.35 -2.71
CA SER A 366 -23.87 9.41 -3.82
C SER A 366 -24.88 9.90 -4.84
N ASP A 367 -24.45 10.05 -6.09
CA ASP A 367 -25.32 10.27 -7.24
C ASP A 367 -24.61 9.75 -8.51
N PRO A 368 -25.12 8.70 -9.16
CA PRO A 368 -24.49 8.10 -10.32
C PRO A 368 -24.55 8.97 -11.59
N SER A 369 -25.33 10.06 -11.59
CA SER A 369 -25.41 10.99 -12.72
C SER A 369 -24.26 12.00 -12.75
N ILE A 370 -23.44 12.08 -11.69
CA ILE A 370 -22.24 12.91 -11.68
C ILE A 370 -21.13 12.24 -12.50
N THR A 371 -20.69 12.92 -13.54
CA THR A 371 -19.71 12.48 -14.54
C THR A 371 -18.45 13.33 -14.59
N ILE A 372 -18.34 14.34 -13.72
CA ILE A 372 -17.17 15.22 -13.58
C ILE A 372 -16.50 15.04 -12.22
N PRO A 373 -15.15 15.08 -12.14
CA PRO A 373 -14.45 14.94 -10.87
C PRO A 373 -14.67 16.16 -9.99
N ALA A 374 -14.78 15.93 -8.69
CA ALA A 374 -14.92 16.98 -7.68
C ALA A 374 -13.88 16.81 -6.58
N VAL A 375 -13.26 17.93 -6.18
CA VAL A 375 -12.30 17.98 -5.08
C VAL A 375 -12.64 19.08 -4.08
N GLY A 376 -12.24 18.88 -2.83
CA GLY A 376 -12.32 19.85 -1.75
C GLY A 376 -10.94 20.42 -1.41
N ILE A 377 -10.87 21.73 -1.15
CA ILE A 377 -9.66 22.43 -0.70
C ILE A 377 -9.89 23.17 0.61
N SER A 378 -8.81 23.59 1.27
CA SER A 378 -8.90 24.40 2.48
C SER A 378 -9.56 25.77 2.20
N GLN A 379 -10.09 26.41 3.24
CA GLN A 379 -10.63 27.77 3.12
C GLN A 379 -9.55 28.77 2.65
N ALA A 380 -8.33 28.62 3.16
CA ALA A 380 -7.20 29.49 2.81
C ALA A 380 -6.85 29.39 1.32
N ASP A 381 -6.77 28.16 0.79
CA ASP A 381 -6.48 27.92 -0.63
C ASP A 381 -7.64 28.44 -1.51
N GLY A 382 -8.89 28.23 -1.09
CA GLY A 382 -10.06 28.76 -1.80
C GLY A 382 -10.03 30.29 -1.90
N ASN A 383 -9.70 30.98 -0.80
CA ASN A 383 -9.54 32.43 -0.80
C ASN A 383 -8.37 32.90 -1.66
N LEU A 384 -7.26 32.15 -1.66
CA LEU A 384 -6.11 32.42 -2.51
C LEU A 384 -6.46 32.33 -4.00
N LEU A 385 -7.19 31.29 -4.41
CA LEU A 385 -7.67 31.15 -5.79
C LEU A 385 -8.59 32.32 -6.15
N LYS A 386 -9.60 32.61 -5.32
CA LYS A 386 -10.56 33.72 -5.56
C LYS A 386 -9.86 35.07 -5.74
N ALA A 387 -8.86 35.36 -4.92
CA ALA A 387 -8.08 36.60 -5.03
C ALA A 387 -7.28 36.72 -6.34
N ASN A 388 -7.00 35.61 -7.03
CA ASN A 388 -6.16 35.57 -8.23
C ASN A 388 -6.94 35.31 -9.52
N LEU A 389 -8.27 35.10 -9.49
CA LEU A 389 -9.08 34.79 -10.68
C LEU A 389 -8.91 35.81 -11.81
N GLY A 390 -8.78 37.09 -11.49
CA GLY A 390 -8.55 38.15 -12.48
C GLY A 390 -7.22 38.05 -13.24
N SER A 391 -6.28 37.24 -12.76
CA SER A 391 -4.99 36.96 -13.41
C SER A 391 -4.98 35.66 -14.23
N GLY A 392 -6.13 34.97 -14.35
CA GLY A 392 -6.24 33.72 -15.10
C GLY A 392 -5.69 32.52 -14.33
N VAL A 393 -6.47 32.04 -13.35
CA VAL A 393 -6.13 30.82 -12.61
C VAL A 393 -6.36 29.60 -13.49
N ASN A 394 -5.32 28.81 -13.72
CA ASN A 394 -5.38 27.54 -14.43
C ASN A 394 -4.84 26.43 -13.52
N VAL A 395 -5.53 25.30 -13.47
CA VAL A 395 -5.19 24.19 -12.58
C VAL A 395 -5.26 22.85 -13.28
N THR A 396 -4.53 21.88 -12.76
CA THR A 396 -4.62 20.46 -13.09
C THR A 396 -5.04 19.67 -11.85
N LEU A 397 -6.23 19.06 -11.87
CA LEU A 397 -6.69 18.11 -10.87
C LEU A 397 -6.21 16.71 -11.25
N GLY A 398 -5.47 16.03 -10.39
CA GLY A 398 -4.94 14.71 -10.74
C GLY A 398 -4.23 14.01 -9.61
N LEU A 399 -3.57 12.91 -9.95
CA LEU A 399 -2.71 12.18 -9.00
C LEU A 399 -1.28 12.72 -9.03
N HIS A 400 -0.62 12.73 -7.87
CA HIS A 400 0.79 13.06 -7.77
C HIS A 400 1.64 11.94 -8.42
N PRO A 401 2.65 12.26 -9.25
CA PRO A 401 3.42 11.24 -9.98
C PRO A 401 4.18 10.28 -9.05
N THR A 402 4.72 10.79 -7.94
CA THR A 402 5.56 10.01 -7.03
C THR A 402 4.92 9.77 -5.66
N LEU A 403 4.43 10.82 -4.99
CA LEU A 403 3.86 10.78 -3.63
C LEU A 403 2.65 9.86 -3.48
N LEU A 404 2.60 9.17 -2.34
CA LEU A 404 1.54 8.27 -1.94
C LEU A 404 0.50 8.99 -1.06
N ALA A 405 -0.76 8.57 -1.16
CA ALA A 405 -1.82 8.97 -0.23
C ALA A 405 -1.52 8.36 1.15
N GLY A 406 -1.64 9.14 2.22
CA GLY A 406 -1.36 8.64 3.57
C GLY A 406 0.11 8.32 3.87
N ALA A 407 1.06 8.89 3.12
CA ALA A 407 2.49 8.78 3.43
C ALA A 407 3.18 10.13 3.33
N ASP A 408 4.36 10.28 3.92
CA ASP A 408 5.21 11.46 3.74
C ASP A 408 5.93 11.49 2.39
N ASN A 409 6.79 12.48 2.18
CA ASN A 409 7.53 12.65 0.92
C ASN A 409 8.61 11.58 0.67
N THR A 410 8.91 10.76 1.68
CA THR A 410 9.85 9.62 1.59
C THR A 410 9.13 8.27 1.48
N GLY A 411 7.80 8.27 1.53
CA GLY A 411 6.98 7.06 1.43
C GLY A 411 6.67 6.40 2.78
N LYS A 412 6.94 7.07 3.91
CA LYS A 412 6.59 6.54 5.23
C LYS A 412 5.11 6.75 5.53
N PRO A 413 4.35 5.70 5.87
CA PRO A 413 2.93 5.83 6.22
C PRO A 413 2.71 6.83 7.35
N LEU A 414 1.73 7.70 7.20
CA LEU A 414 1.33 8.69 8.20
C LEU A 414 0.55 8.02 9.32
N MET A 415 0.81 8.49 10.55
CA MET A 415 0.07 8.11 11.74
C MET A 415 -0.96 9.19 12.06
N TYR A 416 -2.13 8.78 12.55
CA TYR A 416 -3.20 9.68 12.93
C TYR A 416 -2.81 10.51 14.15
N ALA A 417 -2.46 11.78 13.94
CA ALA A 417 -2.07 12.72 14.98
C ALA A 417 -2.92 14.00 14.89
N PRO A 418 -4.25 13.92 15.12
CA PRO A 418 -5.16 15.05 14.98
C PRO A 418 -4.88 16.13 16.02
N SER A 419 -5.23 17.37 15.70
CA SER A 419 -5.29 18.48 16.65
C SER A 419 -6.75 18.96 16.79
N PRO A 420 -7.37 18.87 17.97
CA PRO A 420 -6.81 18.42 19.26
C PRO A 420 -6.61 16.90 19.36
N TYR A 421 -5.83 16.48 20.37
CA TYR A 421 -5.60 15.07 20.72
C TYR A 421 -6.92 14.34 20.98
N GLN A 422 -7.05 13.13 20.43
CA GLN A 422 -8.21 12.25 20.58
C GLN A 422 -7.82 11.01 21.36
N SER A 423 -8.27 10.92 22.61
CA SER A 423 -8.01 9.77 23.47
C SER A 423 -8.54 8.48 22.84
N GLY A 424 -7.70 7.45 22.80
CA GLY A 424 -8.02 6.16 22.17
C GLY A 424 -7.69 6.10 20.68
N SER A 425 -7.53 7.23 20.00
CA SER A 425 -7.29 7.26 18.55
C SER A 425 -5.91 7.79 18.18
N SER A 426 -5.52 8.95 18.72
CA SER A 426 -4.26 9.59 18.34
C SER A 426 -3.08 8.66 18.54
N VAL A 427 -2.15 8.67 17.59
CA VAL A 427 -0.88 7.93 17.57
C VAL A 427 -1.02 6.42 17.32
N SER A 428 -2.14 5.81 17.70
CA SER A 428 -2.37 4.36 17.58
C SER A 428 -3.20 3.98 16.37
N HIS A 429 -3.23 4.81 15.31
CA HIS A 429 -3.97 4.55 14.06
C HIS A 429 -3.18 5.05 12.85
N TRP A 430 -3.40 4.43 11.69
CA TRP A 430 -3.04 5.01 10.39
C TRP A 430 -3.82 6.31 10.17
N ASP A 431 -3.20 7.27 9.49
CA ASP A 431 -3.85 8.53 9.16
C ASP A 431 -4.99 8.33 8.17
N VAL A 432 -6.08 9.08 8.34
CA VAL A 432 -7.30 9.01 7.49
C VAL A 432 -7.07 9.44 6.03
N SER A 433 -5.86 9.89 5.68
CA SER A 433 -5.47 10.15 4.28
C SER A 433 -4.89 8.93 3.57
N VAL A 434 -4.75 7.79 4.25
CA VAL A 434 -4.42 6.49 3.64
C VAL A 434 -5.48 6.10 2.63
N ASN A 435 -5.04 5.65 1.46
CA ASN A 435 -5.94 5.19 0.39
C ASN A 435 -5.25 4.06 -0.39
N PRO A 436 -5.88 2.88 -0.58
CA PRO A 436 -7.18 2.47 -0.02
C PRO A 436 -7.24 2.56 1.49
N ASN A 437 -8.45 2.66 2.07
CA ASN A 437 -8.59 2.75 3.53
C ASN A 437 -7.93 1.55 4.21
N ALA A 438 -7.37 1.76 5.40
CA ALA A 438 -6.74 0.71 6.19
C ALA A 438 -7.57 0.33 7.43
N LEU A 439 -7.53 -0.94 7.79
CA LEU A 439 -8.06 -1.59 8.97
C LEU A 439 -7.78 -0.78 10.23
N MET A 440 -6.54 -0.31 10.42
CA MET A 440 -6.14 0.46 11.61
C MET A 440 -6.36 1.97 11.46
N GLU A 441 -7.35 2.41 10.70
CA GLU A 441 -7.86 3.80 10.75
C GLU A 441 -8.76 4.02 11.97
N PRO A 442 -8.89 5.26 12.48
CA PRO A 442 -9.62 5.55 13.73
C PRO A 442 -11.15 5.40 13.63
N ALA A 443 -11.69 5.12 12.44
CA ALA A 443 -13.11 4.92 12.20
C ALA A 443 -13.33 3.86 11.12
N ILE A 444 -14.41 3.08 11.26
CA ILE A 444 -14.76 2.05 10.28
C ILE A 444 -15.10 2.68 8.92
N ASN A 445 -14.65 2.04 7.85
CA ASN A 445 -14.97 2.39 6.48
C ASN A 445 -15.67 1.21 5.79
N VAL A 446 -16.62 1.51 4.91
CA VAL A 446 -17.40 0.51 4.14
C VAL A 446 -16.57 -0.27 3.10
N SER A 447 -15.31 0.11 2.89
CA SER A 447 -14.38 -0.63 2.02
C SER A 447 -13.60 -1.71 2.77
N LEU A 448 -13.73 -1.77 4.11
CA LEU A 448 -13.03 -2.73 4.95
C LEU A 448 -13.91 -3.96 5.14
N HIS A 449 -13.30 -5.14 5.02
CA HIS A 449 -13.99 -6.42 5.15
C HIS A 449 -13.14 -7.42 5.94
N ASP A 450 -12.30 -8.18 5.24
CA ASP A 450 -11.42 -9.22 5.80
C ASP A 450 -9.91 -8.98 5.52
N ASP A 451 -9.56 -7.91 4.80
CA ASP A 451 -8.18 -7.51 4.56
C ASP A 451 -7.54 -6.88 5.81
N VAL A 452 -6.25 -7.19 6.01
CA VAL A 452 -5.41 -6.70 7.11
C VAL A 452 -4.33 -5.71 6.63
N ASP A 453 -4.24 -5.42 5.32
CA ASP A 453 -3.49 -4.30 4.72
C ASP A 453 -1.99 -4.14 5.08
N LEU A 454 -1.57 -2.92 5.44
CA LEU A 454 -0.27 -2.53 5.98
C LEU A 454 0.00 -3.16 7.35
N THR A 455 -1.03 -3.60 8.07
CA THR A 455 -0.95 -4.00 9.48
C THR A 455 -0.05 -5.22 9.74
N PRO A 456 -0.03 -6.29 8.93
CA PRO A 456 0.96 -7.37 9.05
C PRO A 456 2.41 -6.89 8.91
N TYR A 457 2.66 -5.87 8.09
CA TYR A 457 4.01 -5.34 7.90
C TYR A 457 4.45 -4.48 9.08
N HIS A 458 3.52 -3.77 9.72
CA HIS A 458 3.75 -3.20 11.04
C HIS A 458 4.12 -4.30 12.05
N PHE A 459 3.38 -5.40 12.08
CA PHE A 459 3.66 -6.53 12.96
C PHE A 459 5.03 -7.16 12.71
N LYS A 460 5.48 -7.18 11.45
CA LYS A 460 6.86 -7.54 11.10
C LYS A 460 7.89 -6.60 11.69
N ASP A 461 7.64 -5.29 11.66
CA ASP A 461 8.58 -4.31 12.22
C ASP A 461 8.72 -4.45 13.75
N ILE A 462 7.63 -4.74 14.47
CA ILE A 462 7.66 -4.90 15.93
C ILE A 462 8.09 -6.30 16.41
N GLY A 463 8.31 -7.24 15.49
CA GLY A 463 8.92 -8.54 15.81
C GLY A 463 7.96 -9.74 15.90
N TRP A 464 6.78 -9.71 15.27
CA TRP A 464 5.88 -10.89 15.23
C TRP A 464 6.38 -12.04 14.37
N PHE A 465 7.27 -11.76 13.44
CA PHE A 465 7.82 -12.76 12.53
C PHE A 465 9.23 -13.12 13.02
N PRO A 466 9.71 -14.35 12.79
CA PRO A 466 11.07 -14.72 13.15
C PRO A 466 12.03 -13.66 12.60
N GLY A 467 12.82 -13.09 13.50
CA GLY A 467 13.80 -12.10 13.13
C GLY A 467 14.78 -12.75 12.18
N ALA A 468 14.82 -12.21 10.96
CA ALA A 468 16.09 -12.03 10.30
C ALA A 468 17.04 -11.40 11.34
N THR A 469 18.05 -12.15 11.79
CA THR A 469 19.25 -11.55 12.37
C THR A 469 19.75 -10.54 11.36
N ALA A 470 19.52 -9.26 11.63
CA ALA A 470 20.04 -8.05 10.99
C ALA A 470 20.65 -8.23 9.58
N THR A 471 19.94 -8.85 8.65
CA THR A 471 20.22 -8.75 7.22
C THR A 471 19.07 -7.94 6.65
N PHE A 472 19.10 -6.63 6.89
CA PHE A 472 18.03 -5.78 6.38
C PHE A 472 18.18 -5.62 4.87
N LEU A 473 17.16 -5.96 4.09
CA LEU A 473 17.12 -5.65 2.68
C LEU A 473 16.94 -4.14 2.50
N ALA A 474 18.06 -3.42 2.40
CA ALA A 474 18.07 -1.96 2.29
C ALA A 474 17.33 -1.46 1.05
N MET A 475 17.31 -2.26 -0.01
CA MET A 475 16.59 -1.96 -1.24
C MET A 475 16.21 -3.26 -1.93
N PHE A 476 15.01 -3.30 -2.50
CA PHE A 476 14.68 -4.20 -3.60
C PHE A 476 13.69 -3.54 -4.54
N THR A 477 14.09 -3.36 -5.79
CA THR A 477 13.29 -2.69 -6.81
C THR A 477 13.24 -3.52 -8.07
N ALA A 478 12.12 -3.40 -8.80
CA ALA A 478 11.96 -3.89 -10.15
C ALA A 478 11.72 -2.72 -11.11
N GLU A 479 12.48 -2.70 -12.20
CA GLU A 479 12.42 -1.67 -13.24
C GLU A 479 11.90 -2.30 -14.52
N ASN A 480 10.84 -1.73 -15.08
CA ASN A 480 10.28 -2.16 -16.35
C ASN A 480 11.26 -1.80 -17.47
N ARG A 481 11.65 -2.78 -18.30
CA ARG A 481 12.43 -2.54 -19.50
C ARG A 481 11.86 -3.33 -20.69
N PRO A 482 12.17 -2.92 -21.94
CA PRO A 482 11.77 -3.68 -23.13
C PRO A 482 12.44 -5.07 -23.21
N ASP A 483 13.68 -5.17 -22.73
CA ASP A 483 14.52 -6.37 -22.77
C ASP A 483 14.30 -7.34 -21.59
N GLY A 484 13.45 -6.98 -20.63
CA GLY A 484 13.14 -7.81 -19.45
C GLY A 484 12.72 -6.95 -18.26
N ILE A 485 12.68 -7.54 -17.08
CA ILE A 485 12.49 -6.80 -15.82
C ILE A 485 13.84 -6.74 -15.12
N LEU A 486 14.35 -5.54 -14.82
CA LEU A 486 15.62 -5.36 -14.11
C LEU A 486 15.37 -5.25 -12.61
N LEU A 487 15.87 -6.22 -11.86
CA LEU A 487 15.82 -6.27 -10.42
C LEU A 487 17.12 -5.70 -9.85
N LYS A 488 17.01 -4.90 -8.79
CA LYS A 488 18.16 -4.37 -8.04
C LYS A 488 17.93 -4.56 -6.55
N TRP A 489 18.91 -5.11 -5.83
CA TRP A 489 18.87 -5.17 -4.37
C TRP A 489 20.21 -4.87 -3.71
N SER A 490 20.13 -4.47 -2.46
CA SER A 490 21.28 -4.37 -1.57
C SER A 490 20.87 -4.72 -0.15
N PHE A 491 21.78 -5.31 0.60
CA PHE A 491 21.62 -5.55 2.04
C PHE A 491 22.30 -4.43 2.82
N GLY A 492 21.65 -3.95 3.88
CA GLY A 492 22.21 -2.97 4.81
C GLY A 492 23.36 -3.55 5.62
N ASP A 493 23.31 -4.85 5.91
CA ASP A 493 24.44 -5.63 6.40
C ASP A 493 24.52 -6.95 5.61
N PRO A 494 25.53 -7.13 4.74
CA PRO A 494 25.69 -8.35 3.96
C PRO A 494 26.48 -9.44 4.70
N THR A 495 26.96 -9.20 5.94
CA THR A 495 27.87 -10.12 6.63
C THR A 495 27.24 -11.46 6.98
N ASP A 496 25.92 -11.49 7.18
CA ASP A 496 25.15 -12.69 7.52
C ASP A 496 24.45 -13.35 6.31
N VAL A 497 24.54 -12.75 5.12
CA VAL A 497 23.99 -13.34 3.89
C VAL A 497 24.83 -14.55 3.47
N GLY A 498 24.18 -15.71 3.38
CA GLY A 498 24.77 -16.95 2.86
C GLY A 498 24.54 -17.11 1.35
N ALA A 499 23.27 -17.20 0.94
CA ALA A 499 22.88 -17.33 -0.46
C ALA A 499 21.58 -16.55 -0.74
N THR A 500 21.43 -16.04 -1.95
CA THR A 500 20.20 -15.38 -2.41
C THR A 500 19.67 -16.07 -3.65
N THR A 501 18.41 -16.48 -3.62
CA THR A 501 17.67 -16.94 -4.80
C THR A 501 16.62 -15.91 -5.16
N LEU A 502 16.58 -15.48 -6.42
CA LEU A 502 15.49 -14.67 -6.94
C LEU A 502 14.31 -15.58 -7.29
N GLU A 503 13.12 -15.27 -6.78
CA GLU A 503 11.88 -15.99 -7.05
C GLU A 503 10.86 -15.06 -7.71
N ARG A 504 10.01 -15.65 -8.55
CA ARG A 504 8.97 -14.96 -9.33
C ARG A 504 7.64 -15.68 -9.20
N ALA A 505 6.55 -14.92 -9.22
CA ALA A 505 5.18 -15.43 -9.24
C ALA A 505 4.27 -14.56 -10.13
N LEU A 506 3.11 -15.10 -10.51
CA LEU A 506 2.05 -14.38 -11.23
C LEU A 506 1.09 -13.64 -10.29
N SER A 507 1.11 -13.95 -9.00
CA SER A 507 0.42 -13.22 -7.94
C SER A 507 1.37 -12.97 -6.76
N ALA A 508 0.99 -12.05 -5.87
CA ALA A 508 1.73 -11.78 -4.64
C ALA A 508 1.76 -12.98 -3.68
N ASP A 509 0.80 -13.90 -3.79
CA ASP A 509 0.67 -15.07 -2.90
C ASP A 509 1.39 -16.31 -3.46
N GLY A 510 1.83 -16.26 -4.72
CA GLY A 510 2.47 -17.38 -5.41
C GLY A 510 1.54 -18.09 -6.40
N PRO A 511 1.89 -19.31 -6.84
CA PRO A 511 3.06 -20.08 -6.46
C PRO A 511 4.37 -19.41 -6.89
N TRP A 512 5.37 -19.49 -6.02
CA TRP A 512 6.70 -18.90 -6.23
C TRP A 512 7.65 -19.89 -6.88
N ALA A 513 8.31 -19.46 -7.96
CA ALA A 513 9.31 -20.24 -8.66
C ALA A 513 10.66 -19.50 -8.68
N ALA A 514 11.74 -20.21 -8.37
CA ALA A 514 13.08 -19.68 -8.56
C ALA A 514 13.33 -19.38 -10.04
N ILE A 515 13.90 -18.22 -10.34
CA ILE A 515 14.28 -17.84 -11.70
C ILE A 515 15.80 -17.80 -11.83
N ALA A 516 16.31 -18.41 -12.90
CA ALA A 516 17.71 -18.35 -13.24
C ALA A 516 17.98 -17.04 -13.99
N THR A 517 18.74 -16.15 -13.35
CA THR A 517 19.16 -14.87 -13.93
C THR A 517 20.65 -14.69 -13.71
N GLU A 518 21.32 -14.05 -14.67
CA GLU A 518 22.71 -13.64 -14.46
C GLU A 518 22.75 -12.48 -13.46
N LEU A 519 23.56 -12.65 -12.42
CA LEU A 519 23.76 -11.63 -11.41
C LEU A 519 24.84 -10.63 -11.86
N GLY A 520 24.48 -9.36 -11.91
CA GLY A 520 25.38 -8.24 -12.13
C GLY A 520 25.63 -7.43 -10.86
N ARG A 521 26.43 -6.37 -11.01
CA ARG A 521 26.70 -5.38 -9.96
C ARG A 521 26.49 -3.98 -10.51
N ASP A 522 25.87 -3.12 -9.70
CA ASP A 522 25.73 -1.68 -9.92
C ASP A 522 26.11 -0.97 -8.62
N GLY A 523 27.39 -0.62 -8.48
CA GLY A 523 27.97 -0.22 -7.20
C GLY A 523 27.86 -1.33 -6.15
N GLU A 524 27.31 -1.00 -4.97
CA GLU A 524 27.07 -1.96 -3.88
C GLU A 524 25.82 -2.84 -4.11
N ARG A 525 25.02 -2.55 -5.14
CA ARG A 525 23.79 -3.28 -5.44
C ARG A 525 24.09 -4.49 -6.30
N THR A 526 23.39 -5.58 -6.01
CA THR A 526 23.28 -6.73 -6.91
C THR A 526 22.16 -6.45 -7.91
N THR A 527 22.39 -6.78 -9.17
CA THR A 527 21.40 -6.62 -10.23
C THR A 527 21.09 -7.96 -10.88
N ALA A 528 19.88 -8.12 -11.40
CA ALA A 528 19.50 -9.28 -12.19
C ALA A 528 18.47 -8.87 -13.25
N LEU A 529 18.66 -9.30 -14.49
CA LEU A 529 17.69 -9.05 -15.56
C LEU A 529 16.87 -10.34 -15.81
N ASP A 530 15.58 -10.29 -15.50
CA ASP A 530 14.66 -11.35 -15.91
C ASP A 530 14.20 -11.11 -17.35
N THR A 531 14.95 -11.70 -18.29
CA THR A 531 14.62 -11.69 -19.73
C THR A 531 13.48 -12.66 -20.08
N SER A 532 13.09 -13.54 -19.15
CA SER A 532 12.09 -14.59 -19.36
C SER A 532 10.67 -14.15 -18.99
N ALA A 533 10.51 -12.97 -18.39
CA ALA A 533 9.19 -12.41 -18.12
C ALA A 533 8.45 -12.20 -19.45
N GLU A 534 7.16 -12.53 -19.54
CA GLU A 534 6.37 -12.29 -20.74
C GLU A 534 5.95 -10.81 -20.90
N PRO A 535 6.01 -10.21 -22.11
CA PRO A 535 5.63 -8.82 -22.33
C PRO A 535 4.17 -8.58 -21.97
N GLY A 536 3.91 -7.45 -21.33
CA GLY A 536 2.56 -7.07 -20.90
C GLY A 536 2.07 -7.80 -19.65
N THR A 537 2.80 -8.79 -19.15
CA THR A 537 2.49 -9.54 -17.93
C THR A 537 3.11 -8.85 -16.71
N ILE A 538 2.33 -8.80 -15.63
CA ILE A 538 2.82 -8.37 -14.32
C ILE A 538 3.37 -9.58 -13.61
N TYR A 539 4.60 -9.47 -13.12
CA TYR A 539 5.21 -10.47 -12.26
C TYR A 539 5.53 -9.87 -10.92
N PHE A 540 5.37 -10.68 -9.89
CA PHE A 540 5.83 -10.41 -8.54
C PHE A 540 7.17 -11.10 -8.33
N TYR A 541 8.08 -10.43 -7.63
CA TYR A 541 9.42 -10.92 -7.32
C TYR A 541 9.64 -10.88 -5.83
N ARG A 542 10.42 -11.85 -5.35
CA ARG A 542 10.98 -11.85 -4.01
C ARG A 542 12.37 -12.46 -3.98
N LEU A 543 13.12 -12.15 -2.93
CA LEU A 543 14.36 -12.83 -2.62
C LEU A 543 14.09 -13.89 -1.56
N ARG A 544 14.45 -15.14 -1.87
CA ARG A 544 14.70 -16.16 -0.86
C ARG A 544 16.15 -16.04 -0.42
N VAL A 545 16.38 -15.59 0.80
CA VAL A 545 17.70 -15.36 1.38
C VAL A 545 17.97 -16.46 2.40
N MET A 546 19.00 -17.24 2.16
CA MET A 546 19.56 -18.17 3.13
C MET A 546 20.70 -17.46 3.85
N ASP A 547 20.66 -17.40 5.18
CA ASP A 547 21.75 -16.85 5.97
C ASP A 547 22.91 -17.85 6.07
N ARG A 548 24.00 -17.47 6.74
CA ARG A 548 25.15 -18.35 6.97
C ARG A 548 24.90 -19.45 8.02
N SER A 549 23.82 -19.37 8.78
CA SER A 549 23.40 -20.41 9.73
C SER A 549 22.56 -21.51 9.06
N GLY A 550 22.10 -21.28 7.82
CA GLY A 550 21.25 -22.16 7.04
C GLY A 550 19.74 -21.84 7.16
N HIS A 551 19.38 -20.79 7.91
CA HIS A 551 18.01 -20.28 8.00
C HIS A 551 17.61 -19.59 6.69
N THR A 552 16.35 -19.73 6.29
CA THR A 552 15.83 -19.17 5.03
C THR A 552 14.71 -18.19 5.29
N ASP A 553 14.91 -16.95 4.87
CA ASP A 553 13.91 -15.89 4.87
C ASP A 553 13.47 -15.51 3.46
N TYR A 554 12.27 -14.94 3.37
CA TYR A 554 11.73 -14.38 2.13
C TYR A 554 11.53 -12.88 2.32
N MET A 555 12.13 -12.08 1.45
CA MET A 555 12.18 -10.63 1.62
C MET A 555 12.14 -9.88 0.30
N GLY A 556 11.73 -8.61 0.37
CA GLY A 556 11.56 -7.72 -0.77
C GLY A 556 10.46 -8.24 -1.69
N LEU A 557 9.21 -7.88 -1.43
CA LEU A 557 8.16 -8.09 -2.43
C LEU A 557 8.11 -6.87 -3.33
N THR A 558 8.33 -7.06 -4.63
CA THR A 558 8.16 -6.01 -5.63
C THR A 558 7.45 -6.58 -6.84
N SER A 559 6.85 -5.74 -7.66
CA SER A 559 6.26 -6.16 -8.92
C SER A 559 6.69 -5.24 -10.04
N ALA A 560 6.76 -5.81 -11.22
CA ALA A 560 7.01 -5.06 -12.44
C ALA A 560 6.21 -5.69 -13.56
N ARG A 561 5.80 -4.84 -14.49
CA ARG A 561 5.18 -5.24 -15.73
C ARG A 561 6.27 -5.25 -16.77
N ARG A 562 6.56 -6.40 -17.38
CA ARG A 562 7.42 -6.36 -18.57
C ARG A 562 6.71 -5.49 -19.58
N GLU A 563 7.37 -4.44 -20.07
CA GLU A 563 6.72 -3.52 -20.99
C GLU A 563 6.12 -4.32 -22.13
N ALA A 564 4.82 -4.12 -22.37
CA ALA A 564 4.17 -4.76 -23.50
C ALA A 564 4.94 -4.33 -24.74
N LEU A 565 5.42 -5.30 -25.51
CA LEU A 565 5.82 -5.04 -26.87
C LEU A 565 4.58 -4.44 -27.52
N VAL A 566 4.60 -3.12 -27.76
CA VAL A 566 3.54 -2.46 -28.51
C VAL A 566 3.44 -3.27 -29.80
N ALA A 567 2.31 -3.93 -30.01
CA ALA A 567 2.03 -4.71 -31.21
C ALA A 567 1.99 -3.74 -32.41
N GLY A 568 3.16 -3.38 -32.90
CA GLY A 568 3.38 -2.68 -34.13
C GLY A 568 4.18 -3.63 -35.00
N GLY A 569 3.51 -4.28 -35.95
CA GLY A 569 4.22 -5.07 -36.95
C GLY A 569 5.30 -4.24 -37.63
N LEU A 570 6.33 -4.92 -38.14
CA LEU A 570 7.49 -4.37 -38.86
C LEU A 570 7.33 -2.93 -39.36
N PHE A 571 7.91 -1.97 -38.63
CA PHE A 571 7.89 -0.55 -38.97
C PHE A 571 9.23 -0.12 -39.58
N LEU A 572 9.18 0.62 -40.68
CA LEU A 572 10.32 1.28 -41.31
C LEU A 572 9.91 2.73 -41.61
N SER A 573 10.63 3.70 -41.07
CA SER A 573 10.37 5.11 -41.31
C SER A 573 10.72 5.48 -42.75
N ARG A 574 10.14 6.56 -43.25
CA ARG A 574 10.63 7.20 -44.47
C ARG A 574 12.08 7.70 -44.24
N PRO A 575 13.01 7.50 -45.20
CA PRO A 575 14.35 8.04 -45.10
C PRO A 575 14.33 9.56 -44.99
N SER A 576 15.15 10.13 -44.10
CA SER A 576 15.24 11.57 -43.87
C SER A 576 16.71 12.03 -43.78
N PRO A 577 17.11 13.13 -44.46
CA PRO A 577 16.30 13.91 -45.40
C PRO A 577 16.01 13.14 -46.70
N ASN A 578 14.90 13.46 -47.37
CA ASN A 578 14.56 12.91 -48.69
C ASN A 578 13.79 13.99 -49.50
N PRO A 579 14.35 14.51 -50.61
CA PRO A 579 15.62 14.13 -51.23
C PRO A 579 16.86 14.40 -50.35
N THR A 580 17.94 13.66 -50.57
CA THR A 580 19.23 13.85 -49.87
C THR A 580 20.37 14.10 -50.86
N SER A 581 21.39 14.88 -50.49
CA SER A 581 22.65 15.03 -51.22
C SER A 581 23.84 14.31 -50.58
N ARG A 582 23.70 13.83 -49.34
CA ARG A 582 24.80 13.21 -48.55
C ARG A 582 24.43 11.89 -47.87
N GLY A 583 23.25 11.36 -48.19
CA GLY A 583 22.71 10.17 -47.56
C GLY A 583 21.55 10.45 -46.59
N ALA A 584 20.86 9.40 -46.15
CA ALA A 584 19.62 9.50 -45.38
C ALA A 584 19.65 8.59 -44.17
N GLN A 585 18.99 9.03 -43.11
CA GLN A 585 18.74 8.25 -41.91
C GLN A 585 17.39 7.54 -42.02
N VAL A 586 17.34 6.33 -41.48
CA VAL A 586 16.12 5.54 -41.36
C VAL A 586 16.01 4.96 -39.95
N THR A 587 14.80 4.94 -39.41
CA THR A 587 14.46 4.29 -38.15
C THR A 587 13.55 3.11 -38.40
N PHE A 588 13.80 1.98 -37.76
CA PHE A 588 12.96 0.80 -37.81
C PHE A 588 12.75 0.21 -36.42
N ARG A 589 11.62 -0.47 -36.23
CA ARG A 589 11.25 -1.08 -34.94
C ARG A 589 11.21 -2.59 -35.08
N LEU A 590 11.82 -3.28 -34.11
CA LEU A 590 11.74 -4.73 -33.98
C LEU A 590 10.89 -5.08 -32.75
N ALA A 591 9.92 -5.97 -32.93
CA ALA A 591 9.08 -6.43 -31.83
C ALA A 591 9.84 -7.39 -30.91
N GLN A 592 10.74 -8.22 -31.43
CA GLN A 592 11.52 -9.17 -30.64
C GLN A 592 12.97 -9.22 -31.12
N PRO A 593 13.92 -9.75 -30.32
CA PRO A 593 15.27 -9.98 -30.79
C PRO A 593 15.28 -10.94 -31.98
N GLU A 594 15.76 -10.49 -33.13
CA GLU A 594 15.75 -11.29 -34.35
C GLU A 594 16.89 -10.93 -35.31
N PHE A 595 17.09 -11.76 -36.34
CA PHE A 595 18.07 -11.50 -37.38
C PHE A 595 17.52 -10.48 -38.38
N VAL A 596 18.25 -9.38 -38.58
CA VAL A 596 17.84 -8.28 -39.45
C VAL A 596 18.81 -8.12 -40.60
N ARG A 597 18.28 -7.97 -41.81
CA ARG A 597 19.04 -7.49 -42.98
C ARG A 597 18.46 -6.17 -43.46
N LEU A 598 19.23 -5.10 -43.31
CA LEU A 598 18.90 -3.75 -43.80
C LEU A 598 19.86 -3.39 -44.94
N SER A 599 19.32 -3.16 -46.13
CA SER A 599 20.12 -2.90 -47.34
C SER A 599 19.56 -1.75 -48.16
N VAL A 600 20.44 -1.10 -48.92
CA VAL A 600 20.08 -0.15 -49.97
C VAL A 600 20.18 -0.84 -51.33
N VAL A 601 19.15 -0.71 -52.16
CA VAL A 601 19.09 -1.26 -53.52
C VAL A 601 18.77 -0.18 -54.55
N ASP A 602 19.19 -0.36 -55.81
CA ASP A 602 18.79 0.52 -56.91
C ASP A 602 17.42 0.12 -57.50
N VAL A 603 16.94 0.87 -58.49
CA VAL A 603 15.65 0.61 -59.18
C VAL A 603 15.59 -0.75 -59.88
N GLY A 604 16.74 -1.38 -60.17
CA GLY A 604 16.83 -2.72 -60.74
C GLY A 604 16.88 -3.82 -59.67
N GLY A 605 16.77 -3.48 -58.39
CA GLY A 605 16.86 -4.41 -57.26
C GLY A 605 18.28 -4.85 -56.94
N ARG A 606 19.30 -4.25 -57.58
CA ARG A 606 20.70 -4.59 -57.30
C ARG A 606 21.13 -3.96 -55.97
N LYS A 607 21.72 -4.76 -55.09
CA LYS A 607 22.24 -4.29 -53.80
C LYS A 607 23.39 -3.29 -54.00
N ILE A 608 23.24 -2.14 -53.34
CA ILE A 608 24.18 -1.01 -53.35
C ILE A 608 24.99 -0.99 -52.05
N ARG A 609 24.34 -1.17 -50.91
CA ARG A 609 24.96 -1.11 -49.58
C ARG A 609 24.24 -2.03 -48.59
N THR A 610 24.96 -2.77 -47.76
CA THR A 610 24.43 -3.34 -46.52
C THR A 610 24.62 -2.32 -45.39
N LEU A 611 23.51 -1.91 -44.74
CA LEU A 611 23.54 -1.02 -43.57
C LEU A 611 23.62 -1.81 -42.26
N HIS A 612 23.04 -3.01 -42.23
CA HIS A 612 23.14 -3.95 -41.13
C HIS A 612 22.81 -5.36 -41.62
N GLU A 613 23.52 -6.38 -41.12
CA GLU A 613 23.20 -7.79 -41.32
C GLU A 613 23.64 -8.58 -40.09
N GLY A 614 22.68 -9.02 -39.27
CA GLY A 614 22.97 -9.70 -38.01
C GLY A 614 21.81 -9.63 -37.00
N MET A 615 21.97 -10.31 -35.87
CA MET A 615 21.01 -10.24 -34.75
C MET A 615 20.91 -8.83 -34.18
N MET A 616 19.69 -8.39 -33.87
CA MET A 616 19.40 -7.13 -33.21
C MET A 616 18.38 -7.35 -32.10
N LEU A 617 18.52 -6.63 -30.99
CA LEU A 617 17.56 -6.67 -29.88
C LEU A 617 16.24 -6.00 -30.27
N ALA A 618 15.16 -6.32 -29.56
CA ALA A 618 13.88 -5.61 -29.69
C ALA A 618 14.05 -4.09 -29.43
N GLY A 619 13.20 -3.26 -30.05
CA GLY A 619 13.19 -1.81 -29.87
C GLY A 619 13.41 -1.01 -31.16
N ASP A 620 13.54 0.31 -31.01
CA ASP A 620 13.78 1.25 -32.12
C ASP A 620 15.27 1.34 -32.46
N HIS A 621 15.58 1.20 -33.75
CA HIS A 621 16.93 1.23 -34.29
C HIS A 621 17.03 2.27 -35.39
N THR A 622 18.11 3.03 -35.34
CA THR A 622 18.41 4.03 -36.37
C THR A 622 19.68 3.66 -37.11
N ARG A 623 19.64 3.77 -38.44
CA ARG A 623 20.78 3.54 -39.34
C ARG A 623 20.87 4.66 -40.36
N THR A 624 22.10 4.97 -40.74
CA THR A 624 22.39 6.04 -41.71
C THR A 624 23.05 5.43 -42.93
N TRP A 625 22.50 5.71 -44.11
CA TRP A 625 23.22 5.55 -45.36
C TRP A 625 23.94 6.86 -45.68
N ASP A 626 25.22 6.79 -46.05
CA ASP A 626 26.11 7.91 -46.35
C ASP A 626 26.19 8.24 -47.85
N GLY A 627 25.31 7.65 -48.67
CA GLY A 627 25.33 7.80 -50.12
C GLY A 627 26.41 6.98 -50.83
N ARG A 628 27.08 6.04 -50.15
CA ARG A 628 28.14 5.20 -50.73
C ARG A 628 27.74 3.73 -50.87
N THR A 629 28.39 3.04 -51.79
CA THR A 629 28.26 1.58 -51.99
C THR A 629 29.02 0.79 -50.91
N ASP A 630 28.86 -0.54 -50.88
CA ASP A 630 29.68 -1.45 -50.03
C ASP A 630 31.19 -1.32 -50.30
N ARG A 631 31.59 -0.85 -51.50
CA ARG A 631 32.99 -0.58 -51.88
C ARG A 631 33.44 0.84 -51.56
N SER A 632 32.65 1.59 -50.76
CA SER A 632 32.89 2.99 -50.39
C SER A 632 32.93 3.99 -51.56
N ILE A 633 32.49 3.59 -52.75
CA ILE A 633 32.34 4.44 -53.94
C ILE A 633 31.05 5.25 -53.81
N GLN A 634 31.07 6.53 -54.21
CA GLN A 634 29.88 7.39 -54.24
C GLN A 634 28.81 6.78 -55.17
N ALA A 635 27.59 6.63 -54.67
CA ALA A 635 26.46 6.20 -55.49
C ALA A 635 26.04 7.36 -56.40
N GLY A 636 25.70 7.06 -57.66
CA GLY A 636 25.27 8.09 -58.61
C GLY A 636 23.93 8.73 -58.21
N PRO A 637 23.64 9.98 -58.61
CA PRO A 637 22.33 10.57 -58.39
C PRO A 637 21.22 9.69 -58.98
N GLY A 638 20.13 9.51 -58.26
CA GLY A 638 19.08 8.57 -58.67
C GLY A 638 18.14 8.15 -57.54
N VAL A 639 17.21 7.27 -57.88
CA VAL A 639 16.24 6.69 -56.94
C VAL A 639 16.81 5.39 -56.36
N TYR A 640 16.73 5.26 -55.05
CA TYR A 640 17.16 4.09 -54.30
C TYR A 640 16.05 3.65 -53.35
N PHE A 641 16.13 2.41 -52.88
CA PHE A 641 15.22 1.86 -51.90
C PHE A 641 15.98 1.31 -50.72
N ILE A 642 15.52 1.62 -49.50
CA ILE A 642 15.98 0.97 -48.28
C ILE A 642 15.03 -0.19 -48.01
N THR A 643 15.58 -1.41 -47.99
CA THR A 643 14.84 -2.64 -47.73
C THR A 643 15.26 -3.23 -46.39
N LEU A 644 14.27 -3.41 -45.51
CA LEU A 644 14.38 -4.09 -44.22
C LEU A 644 13.76 -5.48 -44.36
N GLN A 645 14.54 -6.52 -44.09
CA GLN A 645 14.09 -7.91 -44.08
C GLN A 645 14.29 -8.51 -42.68
N THR A 646 13.22 -9.08 -42.15
CA THR A 646 13.18 -9.76 -40.85
C THR A 646 12.34 -11.04 -40.94
N SER A 647 12.16 -11.76 -39.83
CA SER A 647 11.30 -12.94 -39.80
C SER A 647 9.81 -12.62 -39.98
N GLU A 648 9.39 -11.38 -39.65
CA GLU A 648 8.02 -10.89 -39.82
C GLU A 648 7.68 -10.49 -41.26
N GLY A 649 8.69 -10.23 -42.10
CA GLY A 649 8.50 -9.89 -43.50
C GLY A 649 9.53 -8.91 -44.07
N VAL A 650 9.16 -8.24 -45.17
CA VAL A 650 10.00 -7.27 -45.87
C VAL A 650 9.28 -5.93 -45.97
N LYS A 651 9.93 -4.85 -45.53
CA LYS A 651 9.50 -3.46 -45.73
C LYS A 651 10.49 -2.73 -46.62
N THR A 652 9.99 -1.85 -47.46
CA THR A 652 10.82 -1.08 -48.38
C THR A 652 10.34 0.37 -48.43
N GLU A 653 11.27 1.31 -48.33
CA GLU A 653 11.00 2.74 -48.43
C GLU A 653 11.87 3.41 -49.49
N ARG A 654 11.30 4.37 -50.20
CA ARG A 654 11.94 5.06 -51.34
C ARG A 654 12.73 6.27 -50.88
N MET A 655 13.92 6.47 -51.44
CA MET A 655 14.70 7.71 -51.31
C MET A 655 15.26 8.19 -52.65
N SER A 656 15.49 9.49 -52.76
CA SER A 656 16.14 10.11 -53.91
C SER A 656 17.47 10.74 -53.49
N LEU A 657 18.56 10.33 -54.15
CA LEU A 657 19.88 10.94 -54.01
C LEU A 657 20.05 12.01 -55.10
N ALA A 658 20.10 13.26 -54.67
CA ALA A 658 20.34 14.44 -55.51
C ALA A 658 21.84 14.58 -55.84
N PRO A 659 22.18 15.34 -56.91
CA PRO A 659 23.56 15.63 -57.31
C PRO A 659 24.45 16.23 -56.23
#